data_AF-A0A0P0VN81-F1
#
_entry.id   AF-A0A0P0VN81-F1
#
_cell.length_a   1.000
_cell.length_b   1.000
_cell.length_c   1.000
_cell.angle_alpha   90.00
_cell.angle_beta   90.00
_cell.angle_gamma   90.00
#
_symmetry.space_group_name_H-M   'P 1'
#
loop_
_entity.id
_entity.type
_entity.pdbx_description
1 polymer ?
#
loop_
_entity_poly.entity_id
_entity_poly.type
_entity_poly.pdbx_seq_one_letter_code
_entity_poly.pdbx_strand_id
1 'polypeptide(L)'
;MSYYYDSDDDDVVLVQQGAGTRSARAKDGRYSSWSQSELEKQMFSWSLKDVLNKDLLKKKVKKIPTIFSSLKEYMGSFTVPLIEETRADLCSALEGIKHAPAAEVTRIKLCSDEQLIYSFFANKADPKDIFQEVYAPKEADTLLLTDRKPRHISDLGRGEKPLVIASVLKAEDAEGNTVVRLSSKHVEQQFGLESSLFAVFLINMTTYNRIWSELDAVVASVRNTDIIRMIVNCNPKVGQECSYSSELPLHLPDRALGGLEDFKLNKSQKVAVLDCVSAMQQRSSSVRLIWGPPGTGKTKTISTLLWAMLVKNHRTLTCAPTNTAVVEVASRVLNLLEDPSAGSGKACFLSDVVLFGNEDRMNVDGNLTKIFLEKRARRLQKCLSPGSGWVHSLSSMIRILEQPLVQYDSYVEQIEREIEEDLAEKKRNKNKNKENDKKQTFCDYLPRSATTAENFSYMTQALHMLKFFGKLVEPKSEQSLKTLFKLSPDGSISSLFQNFVTYVQDSVSTELKDARAQCLQKLKHLSDHFELPNVFDKRSIEDFLVRNAKSILCTASSSSRLHYLPEASPFDLLVVDEAAQLKECESLIPLQLPGVRHAVLIGYEFQLPALVKSRVCEDAEFGRSLFERLSSLGHPKHLLDVQYRMHPGISKFPVSSFYENKISDGENVLHRDYERKPLAGPMYGSYSFINVDAGKESKGKHDKSLMNPIEVAAVTRIVQRLFKGTHCIMPLHSGMASLSSDSLVCAESVDTGRKLCVGVVSPYKGQVRAIQERLGKAYETHGGFTVKVRSVDGFQGAEEDIIIFSAVRSNTTGSVGFLSNVNRTNVALTRAK
;
A
#
# COMPACT_ATOMS: atom_id res chain seq x y z
N MET A 1 26.26 0.78 0.20
CA MET A 1 25.28 0.61 -0.89
C MET A 1 24.45 -0.63 -0.55
N SER A 2 23.44 -0.47 0.29
CA SER A 2 22.35 -1.43 0.49
C SER A 2 21.12 -0.56 0.67
N TYR A 3 20.23 -0.57 -0.32
CA TYR A 3 18.95 0.10 -0.25
C TYR A 3 17.91 -1.02 -0.32
N TYR A 4 17.33 -1.32 0.84
CA TYR A 4 16.03 -1.95 1.09
C TYR A 4 15.58 -3.04 0.11
N TYR A 5 15.96 -4.28 0.42
CA TYR A 5 15.20 -5.49 0.09
C TYR A 5 14.99 -6.25 1.40
N ASP A 6 14.03 -5.84 2.21
CA ASP A 6 13.51 -6.68 3.29
C ASP A 6 12.01 -6.90 3.10
N SER A 7 11.56 -8.00 3.68
CA SER A 7 10.77 -9.00 3.01
C SER A 7 9.67 -9.59 3.90
N ASP A 8 8.42 -9.12 3.73
CA ASP A 8 7.24 -9.63 4.43
C ASP A 8 6.17 -10.19 3.47
N ASP A 9 5.29 -11.01 4.06
CA ASP A 9 4.36 -11.97 3.48
C ASP A 9 3.13 -11.35 2.79
N ASP A 10 2.70 -11.97 1.69
CA ASP A 10 1.34 -11.84 1.14
C ASP A 10 0.88 -13.25 0.73
N ASP A 11 0.09 -13.91 1.59
CA ASP A 11 -0.47 -15.24 1.40
C ASP A 11 -1.60 -15.25 0.35
N VAL A 12 -1.40 -15.85 -0.84
CA VAL A 12 -2.52 -16.33 -1.68
C VAL A 12 -2.11 -17.60 -2.45
N VAL A 13 -2.43 -18.76 -1.89
CA VAL A 13 -2.47 -20.03 -2.64
C VAL A 13 -3.66 -20.01 -3.58
N LEU A 14 -3.43 -20.13 -4.89
CA LEU A 14 -4.45 -20.36 -5.91
C LEU A 14 -5.01 -21.79 -5.74
N VAL A 15 -6.07 -21.96 -4.96
CA VAL A 15 -6.79 -23.24 -4.87
C VAL A 15 -7.81 -23.31 -6.01
N GLN A 16 -7.50 -24.01 -7.10
CA GLN A 16 -8.53 -24.47 -8.04
C GLN A 16 -9.22 -25.70 -7.44
N GLN A 17 -10.48 -25.56 -7.03
CA GLN A 17 -11.31 -26.72 -6.68
C GLN A 17 -11.67 -27.50 -7.96
N GLY A 18 -10.89 -28.54 -8.27
CA GLY A 18 -11.28 -29.55 -9.24
C GLY A 18 -12.23 -30.56 -8.60
N ALA A 19 -13.46 -30.66 -9.09
CA ALA A 19 -14.37 -31.75 -8.78
C ALA A 19 -13.84 -33.05 -9.41
N GLY A 20 -13.40 -34.03 -8.60
CA GLY A 20 -12.83 -35.28 -9.11
C GLY A 20 -12.88 -36.41 -8.09
N THR A 21 -13.49 -37.52 -8.50
CA THR A 21 -13.91 -38.72 -7.76
C THR A 21 -12.84 -39.45 -6.95
N ARG A 22 -13.24 -39.93 -5.76
CA ARG A 22 -12.45 -40.75 -4.82
C ARG A 22 -12.06 -42.09 -5.47
N SER A 23 -10.78 -42.26 -5.80
CA SER A 23 -10.17 -43.57 -6.04
C SER A 23 -9.13 -43.87 -4.97
N ALA A 24 -9.23 -45.05 -4.36
CA ALA A 24 -8.43 -45.51 -3.24
C ALA A 24 -7.05 -45.99 -3.73
N ARG A 25 -6.10 -45.05 -3.87
CA ARG A 25 -4.63 -45.22 -3.83
C ARG A 25 -3.97 -43.87 -4.12
N ALA A 26 -3.84 -43.00 -3.13
CA ALA A 26 -3.11 -41.74 -3.31
C ALA A 26 -2.41 -41.34 -2.00
N LYS A 27 -1.12 -41.71 -1.87
CA LYS A 27 -0.22 -41.04 -0.92
C LYS A 27 0.03 -39.56 -1.33
N ASP A 28 -0.38 -39.16 -2.54
CA ASP A 28 -0.17 -37.82 -3.14
C ASP A 28 -1.34 -36.83 -2.99
N GLY A 29 -2.39 -37.15 -2.22
CA GLY A 29 -3.54 -36.24 -2.03
C GLY A 29 -3.19 -34.87 -1.43
N ARG A 30 -2.01 -34.72 -0.81
CA ARG A 30 -1.56 -33.47 -0.16
C ARG A 30 -1.15 -32.38 -1.16
N TYR A 31 -0.66 -32.76 -2.34
CA TYR A 31 -0.07 -31.84 -3.32
C TYR A 31 -0.92 -31.65 -4.58
N SER A 32 -2.00 -32.41 -4.73
CA SER A 32 -2.92 -32.33 -5.89
C SER A 32 -3.48 -30.92 -6.14
N SER A 33 -3.60 -30.11 -5.08
CA SER A 33 -4.08 -28.72 -5.16
C SER A 33 -3.11 -27.73 -5.83
N TRP A 34 -1.84 -28.10 -5.99
CA TRP A 34 -0.82 -27.25 -6.60
C TRP A 34 -0.67 -27.58 -8.09
N SER A 35 -1.72 -27.42 -8.89
CA SER A 35 -1.59 -27.65 -10.34
C SER A 35 -0.60 -26.66 -10.99
N GLN A 36 0.17 -27.13 -11.97
CA GLN A 36 1.10 -26.29 -12.72
C GLN A 36 0.35 -25.42 -13.74
N SER A 37 0.57 -24.10 -13.71
CA SER A 37 -0.05 -23.19 -14.69
C SER A 37 0.57 -23.35 -16.07
N GLU A 38 -0.18 -23.01 -17.13
CA GLU A 38 0.35 -23.06 -18.49
C GLU A 38 1.50 -22.05 -18.69
N LEU A 39 1.42 -20.87 -18.07
CA LEU A 39 2.52 -19.90 -18.09
C LEU A 39 3.80 -20.46 -17.46
N GLU A 40 3.67 -21.16 -16.32
CA GLU A 40 4.79 -21.82 -15.66
C GLU A 40 5.36 -22.96 -16.52
N LYS A 41 4.52 -23.75 -17.20
CA LYS A 41 4.96 -24.77 -18.16
C LYS A 41 5.78 -24.17 -19.30
N GLN A 42 5.29 -23.07 -19.89
CA GLN A 42 6.02 -22.36 -20.93
C GLN A 42 7.38 -21.88 -20.41
N MET A 43 7.42 -21.27 -19.23
CA MET A 43 8.64 -20.81 -18.59
C MET A 43 9.64 -21.95 -18.34
N PHE A 44 9.17 -23.08 -17.82
CA PHE A 44 10.00 -24.25 -17.53
C PHE A 44 10.52 -24.96 -18.78
N SER A 45 9.86 -24.76 -19.93
CA SER A 45 10.29 -25.33 -21.21
C SER A 45 11.47 -24.60 -21.86
N TRP A 46 11.81 -23.40 -21.40
CA TRP A 46 12.85 -22.58 -22.02
C TRP A 46 14.27 -23.02 -21.65
N SER A 47 15.12 -23.17 -22.66
CA SER A 47 16.56 -23.23 -22.46
C SER A 47 17.14 -21.85 -22.15
N LEU A 48 18.39 -21.80 -21.65
CA LEU A 48 19.11 -20.54 -21.49
C LEU A 48 19.19 -19.74 -22.80
N LYS A 49 19.31 -20.41 -23.95
CA LYS A 49 19.33 -19.76 -25.28
C LYS A 49 17.98 -19.13 -25.60
N ASP A 50 16.87 -19.77 -25.22
CA ASP A 50 15.53 -19.24 -25.45
C ASP A 50 15.26 -18.01 -24.61
N VAL A 51 15.60 -18.06 -23.31
CA VAL A 51 15.43 -16.90 -22.41
C VAL A 51 16.22 -15.69 -22.92
N LEU A 52 17.44 -15.89 -23.45
CA LEU A 52 18.29 -14.82 -23.96
C LEU A 52 17.96 -14.36 -25.38
N ASN A 53 17.14 -15.12 -26.11
CA ASN A 53 16.72 -14.75 -27.45
C ASN A 53 15.64 -13.65 -27.38
N LYS A 54 16.05 -12.39 -27.61
CA LYS A 54 15.15 -11.21 -27.60
C LYS A 54 14.12 -11.21 -28.72
N ASP A 55 14.28 -12.08 -29.72
CA ASP A 55 13.34 -12.23 -30.84
C ASP A 55 12.53 -13.55 -30.75
N LEU A 56 12.61 -14.30 -29.64
CA LEU A 56 12.01 -15.65 -29.50
C LEU A 56 10.54 -15.70 -29.94
N LEU A 57 9.73 -14.75 -29.45
CA LEU A 57 8.29 -14.70 -29.72
C LEU A 57 7.89 -13.57 -30.68
N LYS A 58 8.85 -12.90 -31.32
CA LYS A 58 8.60 -11.73 -32.19
C LYS A 58 7.58 -11.97 -33.30
N LYS A 59 7.58 -13.16 -33.90
CA LYS A 59 6.61 -13.53 -34.95
C LYS A 59 5.23 -13.89 -34.41
N LYS A 60 5.12 -14.24 -33.12
CA LYS A 60 3.87 -14.66 -32.48
C LYS A 60 3.17 -13.51 -31.77
N VAL A 61 3.92 -12.56 -31.20
CA VAL A 61 3.38 -11.34 -30.60
C VAL A 61 2.80 -10.47 -31.71
N LYS A 62 1.50 -10.20 -31.62
CA LYS A 62 0.78 -9.30 -32.52
C LYS A 62 0.53 -7.97 -31.81
N LYS A 63 0.46 -6.89 -32.58
CA LYS A 63 0.02 -5.59 -32.07
C LYS A 63 -1.40 -5.71 -31.49
N ILE A 64 -1.60 -5.18 -30.29
CA ILE A 64 -2.87 -5.26 -29.58
C ILE A 64 -3.86 -4.26 -30.20
N PRO A 65 -5.02 -4.74 -30.72
CA PRO A 65 -6.02 -3.87 -31.32
C PRO A 65 -6.57 -2.83 -30.34
N THR A 66 -7.09 -1.70 -30.83
CA THR A 66 -7.87 -0.75 -30.03
C THR A 66 -9.36 -1.15 -29.93
N ILE A 67 -9.86 -1.87 -30.93
CA ILE A 67 -11.24 -2.34 -31.06
C ILE A 67 -11.22 -3.86 -31.19
N PHE A 68 -12.15 -4.53 -30.52
CA PHE A 68 -12.22 -5.98 -30.43
C PHE A 68 -13.60 -6.47 -30.86
N SER A 69 -13.66 -7.64 -31.50
CA SER A 69 -14.93 -8.25 -31.95
C SER A 69 -15.64 -9.05 -30.86
N SER A 70 -14.89 -9.52 -29.86
CA SER A 70 -15.43 -10.38 -28.81
C SER A 70 -14.56 -10.34 -27.55
N LEU A 71 -15.15 -10.74 -26.42
CA LEU A 71 -14.43 -10.91 -25.15
C LEU A 71 -13.26 -11.90 -25.28
N LYS A 72 -13.44 -12.98 -26.06
CA LYS A 72 -12.41 -13.99 -26.29
C LYS A 72 -11.21 -13.42 -27.06
N GLU A 73 -11.45 -12.62 -28.09
CA GLU A 73 -10.38 -11.94 -28.83
C GLU A 73 -9.65 -10.93 -27.93
N TYR A 74 -10.42 -10.15 -27.17
CA TYR A 74 -9.88 -9.18 -26.22
C TYR A 74 -8.91 -9.84 -25.23
N MET A 75 -9.34 -10.87 -24.51
CA MET A 75 -8.49 -11.59 -23.55
C MET A 75 -7.30 -12.28 -24.24
N GLY A 76 -7.56 -12.97 -25.36
CA GLY A 76 -6.53 -13.67 -26.11
C GLY A 76 -5.42 -12.77 -26.68
N SER A 77 -5.71 -11.48 -26.89
CA SER A 77 -4.73 -10.51 -27.40
C SER A 77 -3.57 -10.25 -26.43
N PHE A 78 -3.75 -10.50 -25.12
CA PHE A 78 -2.73 -10.28 -24.09
C PHE A 78 -1.94 -11.54 -23.72
N THR A 79 -2.40 -12.74 -24.10
CA THR A 79 -1.79 -14.01 -23.69
C THR A 79 -0.34 -14.16 -24.16
N VAL A 80 -0.07 -13.99 -25.45
CA VAL A 80 1.29 -14.13 -26.01
C VAL A 80 2.22 -12.99 -25.57
N PRO A 81 1.78 -11.71 -25.57
CA PRO A 81 2.55 -10.62 -24.98
C PRO A 81 2.95 -10.86 -23.51
N LEU A 82 2.05 -11.43 -22.70
CA LEU A 82 2.35 -11.74 -21.29
C LEU A 82 3.46 -12.78 -21.16
N ILE A 83 3.45 -13.83 -22.00
CA ILE A 83 4.52 -14.84 -22.05
C ILE A 83 5.86 -14.20 -22.45
N GLU A 84 5.86 -13.36 -23.48
CA GLU A 84 7.06 -12.65 -23.95
C GLU A 84 7.59 -11.66 -22.89
N GLU A 85 6.71 -10.99 -22.16
CA GLU A 85 7.10 -10.12 -21.06
C GLU A 85 7.75 -10.92 -19.91
N THR A 86 7.19 -12.07 -19.52
CA THR A 86 7.80 -12.97 -18.54
C THR A 86 9.20 -13.41 -18.99
N ARG A 87 9.37 -13.79 -20.27
CA ARG A 87 10.68 -14.14 -20.84
C ARG A 87 11.66 -12.96 -20.74
N ALA A 88 11.24 -11.76 -21.11
CA ALA A 88 12.07 -10.57 -21.03
C ALA A 88 12.46 -10.20 -19.59
N ASP A 89 11.57 -10.43 -18.63
CA ASP A 89 11.86 -10.24 -17.22
C ASP A 89 12.95 -11.21 -16.72
N LEU A 90 12.78 -12.51 -17.01
CA LEU A 90 13.82 -13.52 -16.72
C LEU A 90 15.16 -13.17 -17.37
N CYS A 91 15.14 -12.73 -18.63
CA CYS A 91 16.34 -12.27 -19.32
C CYS A 91 17.01 -11.10 -18.58
N SER A 92 16.23 -10.12 -18.13
CA SER A 92 16.74 -8.98 -17.36
C SER A 92 17.33 -9.41 -16.01
N ALA A 93 16.70 -10.38 -15.34
CA ALA A 93 17.21 -10.94 -14.09
C ALA A 93 18.54 -11.68 -14.29
N LEU A 94 18.66 -12.47 -15.36
CA LEU A 94 19.90 -13.16 -15.73
C LEU A 94 21.03 -12.19 -16.12
N GLU A 95 20.72 -11.10 -16.84
CA GLU A 95 21.70 -10.03 -17.14
C GLU A 95 22.21 -9.35 -15.85
N GLY A 96 21.38 -9.27 -14.81
CA GLY A 96 21.69 -8.70 -13.50
C GLY A 96 22.18 -9.68 -12.43
N ILE A 97 22.42 -10.96 -12.78
CA ILE A 97 22.54 -12.07 -11.84
C ILE A 97 23.63 -11.91 -10.77
N LYS A 98 24.69 -11.16 -11.07
CA LYS A 98 25.78 -10.83 -10.12
C LYS A 98 25.25 -10.28 -8.79
N HIS A 99 24.19 -9.47 -8.87
CA HIS A 99 23.60 -8.77 -7.74
C HIS A 99 22.36 -9.48 -7.18
N ALA A 100 21.98 -10.62 -7.75
CA ALA A 100 20.82 -11.37 -7.30
C ALA A 100 21.05 -11.92 -5.88
N PRO A 101 20.03 -11.84 -5.00
CA PRO A 101 20.07 -12.53 -3.72
C PRO A 101 20.05 -14.05 -3.94
N ALA A 102 20.69 -14.79 -3.05
CA ALA A 102 20.81 -16.23 -3.16
C ALA A 102 20.83 -16.87 -1.77
N ALA A 103 20.19 -18.04 -1.66
CA ALA A 103 20.22 -18.88 -0.47
C ALA A 103 21.06 -20.12 -0.76
N GLU A 104 21.87 -20.54 0.20
CA GLU A 104 22.55 -21.83 0.17
C GLU A 104 21.58 -22.92 0.63
N VAL A 105 21.37 -23.91 -0.23
CA VAL A 105 20.53 -25.09 0.00
C VAL A 105 21.45 -26.22 0.46
N THR A 106 21.35 -26.58 1.73
CA THR A 106 22.17 -27.63 2.35
C THR A 106 21.63 -29.03 2.09
N ARG A 107 20.33 -29.15 1.89
CA ARG A 107 19.67 -30.42 1.60
C ARG A 107 18.41 -30.21 0.76
N ILE A 108 18.13 -31.19 -0.09
CA ILE A 108 16.89 -31.29 -0.86
C ILE A 108 16.20 -32.61 -0.49
N LYS A 109 14.87 -32.59 -0.36
CA LYS A 109 14.04 -33.78 -0.14
C LYS A 109 12.94 -33.84 -1.18
N LEU A 110 12.84 -34.94 -1.92
CA LEU A 110 11.73 -35.17 -2.84
C LEU A 110 10.42 -35.40 -2.06
N CYS A 111 9.38 -34.63 -2.41
CA CYS A 111 8.05 -34.70 -1.80
C CYS A 111 7.00 -35.35 -2.72
N SER A 112 7.07 -35.09 -4.03
CA SER A 112 6.21 -35.73 -5.03
C SER A 112 6.97 -35.86 -6.36
N ASP A 113 7.16 -37.10 -6.83
CA ASP A 113 7.88 -37.40 -8.07
C ASP A 113 7.06 -37.06 -9.33
N GLU A 114 5.73 -37.16 -9.25
CA GLU A 114 4.84 -36.86 -10.39
C GLU A 114 4.84 -35.37 -10.71
N GLN A 115 4.79 -34.52 -9.68
CA GLN A 115 4.74 -33.06 -9.84
C GLN A 115 6.09 -32.35 -9.69
N LEU A 116 7.18 -33.10 -9.50
CA LEU A 116 8.53 -32.57 -9.26
C LEU A 116 8.60 -31.61 -8.08
N ILE A 117 7.93 -31.95 -6.97
CA ILE A 117 7.89 -31.13 -5.77
C ILE A 117 8.96 -31.58 -4.80
N TYR A 118 9.73 -30.63 -4.30
CA TYR A 118 10.82 -30.83 -3.36
C TYR A 118 10.71 -29.86 -2.18
N SER A 119 11.27 -30.25 -1.05
CA SER A 119 11.49 -29.38 0.11
C SER A 119 12.98 -29.03 0.19
N PHE A 120 13.27 -27.73 0.23
CA PHE A 120 14.60 -27.15 0.32
C PHE A 120 14.91 -26.77 1.76
N PHE A 121 16.01 -27.30 2.27
CA PHE A 121 16.59 -26.93 3.55
C PHE A 121 17.64 -25.86 3.25
N ALA A 122 17.27 -24.60 3.43
CA ALA A 122 18.17 -23.47 3.24
C ALA A 122 18.83 -23.07 4.56
N ASN A 123 20.08 -22.60 4.49
CA ASN A 123 20.70 -21.93 5.63
C ASN A 123 19.87 -20.69 5.99
N LYS A 124 19.41 -20.61 7.24
CA LYS A 124 18.74 -19.42 7.78
C LYS A 124 19.77 -18.45 8.35
N ALA A 125 19.44 -17.16 8.40
CA ALA A 125 20.27 -16.18 9.10
C ALA A 125 20.49 -16.60 10.56
N ASP A 126 21.71 -16.48 11.07
CA ASP A 126 21.94 -16.64 12.52
C ASP A 126 21.23 -15.48 13.24
N PRO A 127 20.28 -15.73 14.15
CA PRO A 127 19.63 -14.67 14.92
C PRO A 127 20.61 -13.76 15.68
N LYS A 128 21.85 -14.21 15.91
CA LYS A 128 22.91 -13.44 16.57
C LYS A 128 23.69 -12.53 15.64
N ASP A 129 23.66 -12.77 14.32
CA ASP A 129 24.38 -11.98 13.34
C ASP A 129 23.42 -11.00 12.63
N ILE A 130 23.25 -9.83 13.23
CA ILE A 130 22.37 -8.76 12.74
C ILE A 130 22.81 -8.23 11.36
N PHE A 131 24.06 -8.51 10.94
CA PHE A 131 24.61 -8.01 9.68
C PHE A 131 24.51 -9.02 8.52
N GLN A 132 24.09 -10.27 8.79
CA GLN A 132 23.98 -11.29 7.76
C GLN A 132 22.61 -11.22 7.06
N GLU A 133 22.52 -10.47 5.97
CA GLU A 133 21.36 -10.48 5.08
C GLU A 133 21.30 -11.83 4.32
N VAL A 134 20.51 -12.78 4.82
CA VAL A 134 20.25 -14.06 4.14
C VAL A 134 18.95 -13.95 3.36
N TYR A 135 19.00 -14.34 2.09
CA TYR A 135 17.82 -14.39 1.24
C TYR A 135 16.82 -15.43 1.72
N ALA A 136 15.59 -15.01 2.02
CA ALA A 136 14.45 -15.89 2.29
C ALA A 136 13.54 -15.97 1.04
N PRO A 137 13.36 -17.18 0.46
CA PRO A 137 12.44 -17.35 -0.68
C PRO A 137 10.98 -17.08 -0.31
N LYS A 138 10.25 -16.44 -1.22
CA LYS A 138 8.82 -16.13 -1.10
C LYS A 138 7.96 -16.95 -2.06
N GLU A 139 6.67 -17.05 -1.79
CA GLU A 139 5.72 -17.68 -2.70
C GLU A 139 5.78 -17.05 -4.11
N ALA A 140 5.70 -17.90 -5.12
CA ALA A 140 5.85 -17.60 -6.53
C ALA A 140 7.22 -17.04 -6.95
N ASP A 141 8.24 -17.06 -6.09
CA ASP A 141 9.60 -16.76 -6.53
C ASP A 141 10.08 -17.83 -7.51
N THR A 142 10.72 -17.36 -8.58
CA THR A 142 11.43 -18.18 -9.55
C THR A 142 12.91 -18.14 -9.22
N LEU A 143 13.47 -19.29 -8.89
CA LEU A 143 14.86 -19.46 -8.47
C LEU A 143 15.63 -20.22 -9.55
N LEU A 144 16.90 -19.87 -9.70
CA LEU A 144 17.87 -20.61 -10.48
C LEU A 144 18.73 -21.46 -9.57
N LEU A 145 18.83 -22.76 -9.85
CA LEU A 145 19.70 -23.66 -9.09
C LEU A 145 21.08 -23.73 -9.73
N THR A 146 22.12 -23.54 -8.92
CA THR A 146 23.52 -23.51 -9.34
C THR A 146 24.42 -24.16 -8.28
N ASP A 147 25.58 -24.68 -8.69
CA ASP A 147 26.61 -25.26 -7.80
C ASP A 147 27.43 -24.20 -7.04
N ARG A 148 27.31 -22.93 -7.44
CA ARG A 148 27.95 -21.76 -6.82
C ARG A 148 27.18 -20.51 -7.21
N LYS A 149 27.23 -19.47 -6.37
CA LYS A 149 26.65 -18.16 -6.73
C LYS A 149 27.30 -17.61 -8.02
N PRO A 150 26.55 -17.50 -9.14
CA PRO A 150 27.08 -17.02 -10.40
C PRO A 150 27.41 -15.53 -10.33
N ARG A 151 28.50 -15.12 -10.97
CA ARG A 151 28.95 -13.71 -11.05
C ARG A 151 28.68 -13.11 -12.41
N HIS A 152 28.53 -13.94 -13.43
CA HIS A 152 28.24 -13.55 -14.79
C HIS A 152 27.40 -14.61 -15.48
N ILE A 153 26.63 -14.23 -16.50
CA ILE A 153 25.77 -15.16 -17.24
C ILE A 153 26.56 -16.30 -17.93
N SER A 154 27.83 -16.04 -18.27
CA SER A 154 28.75 -17.05 -18.82
C SER A 154 29.04 -18.20 -17.85
N ASP A 155 28.77 -18.02 -16.56
CA ASP A 155 28.98 -19.06 -15.54
C ASP A 155 27.94 -20.19 -15.67
N LEU A 156 26.77 -19.89 -16.26
CA LEU A 156 25.64 -20.82 -16.42
C LEU A 156 25.76 -21.78 -17.61
N GLY A 157 26.75 -21.56 -18.49
CA GLY A 157 26.94 -22.35 -19.72
C GLY A 157 28.19 -23.23 -19.73
N ARG A 158 28.95 -23.30 -18.63
CA ARG A 158 30.15 -24.15 -18.56
C ARG A 158 29.74 -25.61 -18.38
N GLY A 159 29.70 -26.38 -19.47
CA GLY A 159 29.63 -27.84 -19.46
C GLY A 159 28.26 -28.48 -19.68
N GLU A 160 27.47 -28.00 -20.66
CA GLU A 160 26.19 -28.60 -21.11
C GLU A 160 25.14 -28.93 -20.02
N LYS A 161 25.32 -28.43 -18.80
CA LYS A 161 24.32 -28.60 -17.74
C LYS A 161 23.06 -27.81 -18.12
N PRO A 162 21.86 -28.43 -18.11
CA PRO A 162 20.63 -27.73 -18.41
C PRO A 162 20.30 -26.73 -17.30
N LEU A 163 19.56 -25.68 -17.67
CA LEU A 163 19.08 -24.67 -16.74
C LEU A 163 18.01 -25.29 -15.83
N VAL A 164 18.30 -25.41 -14.54
CA VAL A 164 17.31 -25.88 -13.56
C VAL A 164 16.67 -24.70 -12.87
N ILE A 165 15.40 -24.47 -13.17
CA ILE A 165 14.58 -23.44 -12.56
C ILE A 165 13.69 -24.09 -11.50
N ALA A 166 13.52 -23.41 -10.38
CA ALA A 166 12.58 -23.76 -9.32
C ALA A 166 11.52 -22.68 -9.18
N SER A 167 10.28 -23.07 -8.91
CA SER A 167 9.18 -22.17 -8.56
C SER A 167 8.77 -22.44 -7.12
N VAL A 168 8.79 -21.42 -6.27
CA VAL A 168 8.43 -21.55 -4.86
C VAL A 168 6.92 -21.65 -4.73
N LEU A 169 6.45 -22.80 -4.25
CA LEU A 169 5.03 -23.07 -4.02
C LEU A 169 4.60 -22.63 -2.62
N LYS A 170 5.52 -22.75 -1.65
CA LYS A 170 5.31 -22.33 -0.26
C LYS A 170 6.64 -21.86 0.33
N ALA A 171 6.66 -20.64 0.88
CA ALA A 171 7.86 -20.03 1.45
C ALA A 171 8.39 -20.83 2.65
N GLU A 172 7.51 -21.14 3.62
CA GLU A 172 7.80 -22.00 4.76
C GLU A 172 6.69 -23.04 4.99
N ASP A 173 7.06 -24.32 5.09
CA ASP A 173 6.19 -25.39 5.55
C ASP A 173 6.16 -25.51 7.08
N ALA A 174 5.48 -26.53 7.62
CA ALA A 174 5.39 -26.74 9.06
C ALA A 174 6.74 -27.06 9.73
N GLU A 175 7.74 -27.48 8.96
CA GLU A 175 9.11 -27.73 9.41
C GLU A 175 10.00 -26.48 9.20
N GLY A 176 9.45 -25.39 8.64
CA GLY A 176 10.18 -24.17 8.31
C GLY A 176 11.03 -24.27 7.05
N ASN A 177 10.76 -25.23 6.17
CA ASN A 177 11.47 -25.44 4.91
C ASN A 177 10.71 -24.85 3.72
N THR A 178 11.42 -24.53 2.64
CA THR A 178 10.80 -23.96 1.43
C THR A 178 10.37 -25.07 0.49
N VAL A 179 9.11 -25.06 0.05
CA VAL A 179 8.57 -26.05 -0.88
C VAL A 179 8.59 -25.49 -2.30
N VAL A 180 9.21 -26.22 -3.21
CA VAL A 180 9.45 -25.78 -4.60
C VAL A 180 9.03 -26.84 -5.61
N ARG A 181 8.68 -26.39 -6.81
CA ARG A 181 8.56 -27.22 -8.02
C ARG A 181 9.77 -27.02 -8.91
N LEU A 182 10.37 -28.09 -9.41
CA LEU A 182 11.53 -28.02 -10.29
C LEU A 182 11.16 -28.21 -11.77
N SER A 183 11.93 -27.60 -12.67
CA SER A 183 11.77 -27.76 -14.12
C SER A 183 12.28 -29.11 -14.65
N SER A 184 13.08 -29.85 -13.87
CA SER A 184 13.68 -31.11 -14.27
C SER A 184 13.88 -32.08 -13.10
N LYS A 185 13.80 -33.40 -13.38
CA LYS A 185 14.00 -34.49 -12.39
C LYS A 185 15.46 -34.65 -11.93
N HIS A 186 16.43 -34.31 -12.77
CA HIS A 186 17.81 -34.80 -12.62
C HIS A 186 18.71 -33.94 -11.70
N VAL A 187 18.13 -33.27 -10.71
CA VAL A 187 18.89 -32.33 -9.85
C VAL A 187 19.95 -33.06 -9.02
N GLU A 188 19.60 -34.19 -8.40
CA GLU A 188 20.55 -35.00 -7.61
C GLU A 188 21.72 -35.50 -8.48
N GLN A 189 21.45 -35.87 -9.73
CA GLN A 189 22.47 -36.32 -10.69
C GLN A 189 23.35 -35.18 -11.22
N GLN A 190 22.81 -33.95 -11.32
CA GLN A 190 23.50 -32.79 -11.90
C GLN A 190 24.41 -32.05 -10.91
N PHE A 191 24.04 -32.03 -9.63
CA PHE A 191 24.76 -31.30 -8.59
C PHE A 191 25.49 -32.23 -7.61
N GLY A 192 25.08 -33.51 -7.46
CA GLY A 192 25.66 -34.43 -6.48
C GLY A 192 25.23 -34.09 -5.05
N LEU A 193 24.92 -35.12 -4.25
CA LEU A 193 24.38 -34.98 -2.88
C LEU A 193 25.29 -34.24 -1.90
N GLU A 194 26.60 -34.14 -2.19
CA GLU A 194 27.61 -33.58 -1.28
C GLU A 194 28.03 -32.14 -1.63
N SER A 195 27.53 -31.56 -2.73
CA SER A 195 27.90 -30.18 -3.10
C SER A 195 26.93 -29.14 -2.52
N SER A 196 27.47 -27.99 -2.14
CA SER A 196 26.67 -26.82 -1.75
C SER A 196 25.87 -26.34 -2.97
N LEU A 197 24.54 -26.43 -2.91
CA LEU A 197 23.66 -25.89 -3.94
C LEU A 197 23.26 -24.47 -3.58
N PHE A 198 23.15 -23.59 -4.57
CA PHE A 198 22.67 -22.22 -4.41
C PHE A 198 21.36 -22.03 -5.18
N ALA A 199 20.34 -21.54 -4.49
CA ALA A 199 19.08 -21.08 -5.06
C ALA A 199 19.13 -19.55 -5.22
N VAL A 200 19.28 -19.09 -6.46
CA VAL A 200 19.47 -17.68 -6.82
C VAL A 200 18.15 -17.09 -7.29
N PHE A 201 17.69 -16.01 -6.69
CA PHE A 201 16.46 -15.35 -7.10
C PHE A 201 16.56 -14.78 -8.52
N LEU A 202 15.53 -15.01 -9.34
CA LEU A 202 15.38 -14.36 -10.65
C LEU A 202 14.26 -13.32 -10.61
N ILE A 203 13.01 -13.77 -10.49
CA ILE A 203 11.81 -12.94 -10.53
C ILE A 203 10.75 -13.50 -9.58
N ASN A 204 9.76 -12.68 -9.20
CA ASN A 204 8.55 -13.16 -8.53
C ASN A 204 7.40 -13.19 -9.55
N MET A 205 6.74 -14.34 -9.68
CA MET A 205 5.71 -14.61 -10.69
C MET A 205 4.30 -14.19 -10.27
N THR A 206 4.10 -13.69 -9.04
CA THR A 206 2.78 -13.40 -8.47
C THR A 206 1.91 -12.55 -9.40
N THR A 207 2.42 -11.42 -9.88
CA THR A 207 1.65 -10.53 -10.77
C THR A 207 1.33 -11.20 -12.11
N TYR A 208 2.30 -11.89 -12.72
CA TYR A 208 2.09 -12.60 -13.99
C TYR A 208 1.06 -13.72 -13.86
N ASN A 209 1.12 -14.50 -12.78
CA ASN A 209 0.18 -15.58 -12.50
C ASN A 209 -1.24 -15.04 -12.26
N ARG A 210 -1.36 -13.93 -11.53
CA ARG A 210 -2.64 -13.25 -11.30
C ARG A 210 -3.24 -12.75 -12.61
N ILE A 211 -2.47 -12.04 -13.45
CA ILE A 211 -2.95 -11.59 -14.77
C ILE A 211 -3.33 -12.80 -15.63
N TRP A 212 -2.49 -13.83 -15.67
CA TRP A 212 -2.75 -15.04 -16.46
C TRP A 212 -4.09 -15.69 -16.10
N SER A 213 -4.40 -15.82 -14.81
CA SER A 213 -5.66 -16.38 -14.32
C SER A 213 -6.89 -15.62 -14.86
N GLU A 214 -6.81 -14.30 -14.99
CA GLU A 214 -7.94 -13.48 -15.45
C GLU A 214 -8.10 -13.46 -16.98
N LEU A 215 -7.08 -13.91 -17.71
CA LEU A 215 -7.13 -14.10 -19.17
C LEU A 215 -7.69 -15.46 -19.56
N ASP A 216 -7.88 -16.38 -18.60
CA ASP A 216 -8.43 -17.70 -18.84
C ASP A 216 -9.94 -17.64 -19.15
N ALA A 217 -10.35 -18.22 -20.27
CA ALA A 217 -11.74 -18.17 -20.72
C ALA A 217 -12.72 -18.94 -19.81
N VAL A 218 -12.25 -19.99 -19.14
CA VAL A 218 -13.04 -20.75 -18.16
C VAL A 218 -13.25 -19.91 -16.91
N VAL A 219 -12.20 -19.23 -16.42
CA VAL A 219 -12.32 -18.29 -15.30
C VAL A 219 -13.27 -17.15 -15.66
N ALA A 220 -13.10 -16.53 -16.83
CA ALA A 220 -13.98 -15.47 -17.31
C ALA A 220 -15.46 -15.88 -17.43
N SER A 221 -15.75 -17.17 -17.62
CA SER A 221 -17.12 -17.69 -17.71
C SER A 221 -17.87 -17.73 -16.37
N VAL A 222 -17.14 -17.80 -15.26
CA VAL A 222 -17.70 -17.84 -13.89
C VAL A 222 -17.53 -16.52 -13.13
N ARG A 223 -16.75 -15.58 -13.68
CA ARG A 223 -16.49 -14.25 -13.10
C ARG A 223 -17.44 -13.19 -13.64
N ASN A 224 -17.50 -12.05 -12.94
CA ASN A 224 -18.19 -10.87 -13.43
C ASN A 224 -17.46 -10.32 -14.67
N THR A 225 -18.17 -10.12 -15.77
CA THR A 225 -17.59 -9.57 -17.00
C THR A 225 -18.40 -8.41 -17.56
N ASP A 226 -19.35 -7.86 -16.79
CA ASP A 226 -20.32 -6.87 -17.29
C ASP A 226 -19.65 -5.59 -17.76
N ILE A 227 -18.75 -5.03 -16.94
CA ILE A 227 -17.96 -3.85 -17.34
C ILE A 227 -17.03 -4.19 -18.51
N ILE A 228 -16.43 -5.39 -18.50
CA ILE A 228 -15.48 -5.80 -19.55
C ILE A 228 -16.19 -5.91 -20.91
N ARG A 229 -17.39 -6.49 -20.96
CA ARG A 229 -18.20 -6.55 -22.17
C ARG A 229 -18.57 -5.16 -22.67
N MET A 230 -18.90 -4.24 -21.76
CA MET A 230 -19.19 -2.85 -22.10
C MET A 230 -17.98 -2.14 -22.75
N ILE A 231 -16.77 -2.27 -22.18
CA ILE A 231 -15.55 -1.64 -22.74
C ILE A 231 -15.05 -2.33 -24.00
N VAL A 232 -15.34 -3.62 -24.20
CA VAL A 232 -15.03 -4.35 -25.44
C VAL A 232 -15.94 -3.89 -26.57
N ASN A 233 -17.23 -3.68 -26.28
CA ASN A 233 -18.22 -3.21 -27.23
C ASN A 233 -18.20 -1.68 -27.46
N CYS A 234 -17.33 -0.95 -26.77
CA CYS A 234 -17.18 0.49 -26.94
C CYS A 234 -16.70 0.79 -28.37
N ASN A 235 -17.60 1.33 -29.20
CA ASN A 235 -17.33 1.64 -30.59
C ASN A 235 -17.52 3.15 -30.83
N PRO A 236 -16.48 3.91 -31.21
CA PRO A 236 -16.59 5.35 -31.45
C PRO A 236 -17.63 5.74 -32.50
N LYS A 237 -17.98 4.81 -33.42
CA LYS A 237 -18.97 5.05 -34.48
C LYS A 237 -20.42 5.04 -33.99
N VAL A 238 -20.69 4.39 -32.86
CA VAL A 238 -21.97 4.52 -32.19
C VAL A 238 -21.76 5.70 -31.25
N GLY A 239 -22.19 6.89 -31.68
CA GLY A 239 -22.28 8.05 -30.81
C GLY A 239 -23.25 7.74 -29.67
N GLN A 240 -22.80 6.97 -28.67
CA GLN A 240 -23.33 7.12 -27.35
C GLN A 240 -22.91 8.52 -26.95
N GLU A 241 -23.83 9.46 -27.15
CA GLU A 241 -23.93 10.68 -26.39
C GLU A 241 -24.01 10.30 -24.90
N CYS A 242 -22.91 9.82 -24.31
CA CYS A 242 -22.56 10.18 -22.96
C CYS A 242 -21.97 11.59 -23.01
N SER A 243 -22.72 12.52 -23.61
CA SER A 243 -22.56 13.92 -23.29
C SER A 243 -22.79 13.97 -21.78
N TYR A 244 -21.72 14.19 -21.01
CA TYR A 244 -21.91 14.73 -19.67
C TYR A 244 -22.78 15.95 -19.90
N SER A 245 -24.02 15.92 -19.43
CA SER A 245 -24.81 17.13 -19.39
C SER A 245 -23.93 18.15 -18.68
N SER A 246 -23.52 19.19 -19.41
CA SER A 246 -22.91 20.38 -18.84
C SER A 246 -23.79 21.02 -17.76
N GLU A 247 -25.01 20.49 -17.60
CA GLU A 247 -26.05 20.82 -16.63
C GLU A 247 -26.26 19.72 -15.57
N LEU A 248 -25.25 18.91 -15.21
CA LEU A 248 -25.30 18.21 -13.92
C LEU A 248 -25.50 19.27 -12.82
N PRO A 249 -26.60 19.22 -12.05
CA PRO A 249 -26.80 20.19 -10.98
C PRO A 249 -25.62 20.13 -10.03
N LEU A 250 -24.95 21.28 -9.78
CA LEU A 250 -23.88 21.39 -8.80
C LEU A 250 -24.36 21.09 -7.36
N HIS A 251 -25.66 20.92 -7.18
CA HIS A 251 -26.30 20.44 -5.97
C HIS A 251 -26.99 19.10 -6.23
N LEU A 252 -26.50 18.03 -5.60
CA LEU A 252 -27.36 16.88 -5.37
C LEU A 252 -28.46 17.31 -4.38
N PRO A 253 -29.74 16.94 -4.59
CA PRO A 253 -30.80 17.18 -3.59
C PRO A 253 -30.57 16.41 -2.28
N ASP A 254 -29.55 15.55 -2.24
CA ASP A 254 -29.30 14.62 -1.16
C ASP A 254 -28.61 15.29 0.03
N ARG A 255 -29.41 15.59 1.06
CA ARG A 255 -28.95 16.16 2.34
C ARG A 255 -27.82 15.35 2.99
N ALA A 256 -27.71 14.05 2.71
CA ALA A 256 -26.66 13.21 3.31
C ALA A 256 -25.25 13.63 2.87
N LEU A 257 -25.08 14.22 1.68
CA LEU A 257 -23.79 14.71 1.19
C LEU A 257 -23.57 16.21 1.48
N GLY A 258 -24.30 16.80 2.44
CA GLY A 258 -24.14 18.20 2.80
C GLY A 258 -22.70 18.59 3.18
N GLY A 259 -21.94 17.66 3.78
CA GLY A 259 -20.52 17.87 4.11
C GLY A 259 -19.57 17.94 2.92
N LEU A 260 -20.05 17.74 1.67
CA LEU A 260 -19.20 17.83 0.48
C LEU A 260 -18.59 19.24 0.30
N GLU A 261 -19.31 20.29 0.73
CA GLU A 261 -18.83 21.67 0.65
C GLU A 261 -17.62 21.93 1.56
N ASP A 262 -17.50 21.18 2.67
CA ASP A 262 -16.44 21.36 3.65
C ASP A 262 -15.05 20.97 3.08
N PHE A 263 -15.02 20.09 2.07
CA PHE A 263 -13.76 19.68 1.43
C PHE A 263 -13.14 20.73 0.52
N LYS A 264 -13.83 21.87 0.26
CA LYS A 264 -13.35 22.96 -0.61
C LYS A 264 -12.85 22.42 -1.95
N LEU A 265 -13.67 21.61 -2.63
CA LEU A 265 -13.40 21.16 -3.99
C LEU A 265 -13.60 22.33 -4.96
N ASN A 266 -12.77 22.42 -5.99
CA ASN A 266 -13.06 23.32 -7.10
C ASN A 266 -14.19 22.76 -7.97
N LYS A 267 -14.63 23.54 -8.97
CA LYS A 267 -15.74 23.17 -9.86
C LYS A 267 -15.50 21.83 -10.58
N SER A 268 -14.35 21.63 -11.21
CA SER A 268 -14.07 20.40 -11.99
C SER A 268 -14.03 19.14 -11.10
N GLN A 269 -13.40 19.24 -9.94
CA GLN A 269 -13.38 18.16 -8.94
C GLN A 269 -14.80 17.85 -8.44
N LYS A 270 -15.60 18.87 -8.12
CA LYS A 270 -16.97 18.71 -7.64
C LYS A 270 -17.85 18.04 -8.69
N VAL A 271 -17.81 18.49 -9.94
CA VAL A 271 -18.55 17.88 -11.06
C VAL A 271 -18.17 16.41 -11.24
N ALA A 272 -16.88 16.09 -11.23
CA ALA A 272 -16.41 14.70 -11.37
C ALA A 272 -16.93 13.80 -10.24
N VAL A 273 -16.88 14.26 -8.98
CA VAL A 273 -17.39 13.51 -7.82
C VAL A 273 -18.91 13.32 -7.90
N LEU A 274 -19.66 14.38 -8.17
CA LEU A 274 -21.13 14.34 -8.24
C LEU A 274 -21.62 13.45 -9.39
N ASP A 275 -20.94 13.48 -10.53
CA ASP A 275 -21.24 12.60 -11.65
C ASP A 275 -21.03 11.12 -11.29
N CYS A 276 -19.91 10.79 -10.63
CA CYS A 276 -19.65 9.43 -10.15
C CYS A 276 -20.72 8.98 -9.13
N VAL A 277 -21.11 9.84 -8.19
CA VAL A 277 -22.18 9.56 -7.22
C VAL A 277 -23.52 9.34 -7.93
N SER A 278 -23.86 10.17 -8.91
CA SER A 278 -25.10 10.06 -9.67
C SER A 278 -25.15 8.77 -10.50
N ALA A 279 -24.00 8.32 -11.03
CA ALA A 279 -23.90 7.05 -11.75
C ALA A 279 -24.28 5.85 -10.89
N MET A 280 -24.00 5.88 -9.57
CA MET A 280 -24.36 4.81 -8.63
C MET A 280 -25.87 4.61 -8.47
N GLN A 281 -26.68 5.64 -8.76
CA GLN A 281 -28.14 5.57 -8.70
C GLN A 281 -28.74 4.91 -9.95
N GLN A 282 -27.94 4.74 -11.00
CA GLN A 282 -28.39 4.12 -12.25
C GLN A 282 -28.33 2.59 -12.14
N ARG A 283 -29.26 1.92 -12.85
CA ARG A 283 -29.27 0.44 -12.91
C ARG A 283 -28.14 -0.11 -13.77
N SER A 284 -27.84 0.58 -14.87
CA SER A 284 -26.83 0.17 -15.86
C SER A 284 -25.41 0.34 -15.33
N SER A 285 -24.52 -0.57 -15.73
CA SER A 285 -23.08 -0.47 -15.47
C SER A 285 -22.50 0.79 -16.13
N SER A 286 -21.43 1.35 -15.54
CA SER A 286 -20.81 2.57 -16.07
C SER A 286 -19.30 2.62 -15.84
N VAL A 287 -18.56 3.21 -16.79
CA VAL A 287 -17.14 3.53 -16.64
C VAL A 287 -16.96 5.03 -16.78
N ARG A 288 -16.39 5.67 -15.75
CA ARG A 288 -16.06 7.10 -15.76
C ARG A 288 -14.55 7.27 -15.80
N LEU A 289 -14.10 8.19 -16.66
CA LEU A 289 -12.70 8.58 -16.74
C LEU A 289 -12.53 9.96 -16.10
N ILE A 290 -11.56 10.10 -15.22
CA ILE A 290 -11.16 11.38 -14.66
C ILE A 290 -9.70 11.59 -15.02
N TRP A 291 -9.46 12.64 -15.80
CA TRP A 291 -8.17 13.05 -16.27
C TRP A 291 -7.54 14.03 -15.29
N GLY A 292 -6.49 13.59 -14.62
CA GLY A 292 -5.85 14.32 -13.53
C GLY A 292 -4.39 14.64 -13.78
N PRO A 293 -4.09 15.74 -14.49
CA PRO A 293 -2.74 16.25 -14.67
C PRO A 293 -1.98 16.49 -13.34
N PRO A 294 -0.66 16.72 -13.37
CA PRO A 294 0.14 16.96 -12.16
C PRO A 294 -0.40 18.13 -11.35
N GLY A 295 -0.54 17.95 -10.03
CA GLY A 295 -0.96 19.02 -9.12
C GLY A 295 -2.46 19.35 -9.13
N THR A 296 -3.31 18.65 -9.88
CA THR A 296 -4.75 18.99 -9.99
C THR A 296 -5.65 18.36 -8.93
N GLY A 297 -5.04 17.71 -7.93
CA GLY A 297 -5.75 17.17 -6.76
C GLY A 297 -6.44 15.82 -6.97
N LYS A 298 -5.91 14.94 -7.85
CA LYS A 298 -6.42 13.56 -8.04
C LYS A 298 -6.78 12.85 -6.74
N THR A 299 -5.82 12.76 -5.82
CA THR A 299 -6.03 12.06 -4.54
C THR A 299 -7.09 12.74 -3.68
N LYS A 300 -7.22 14.07 -3.74
CA LYS A 300 -8.30 14.82 -3.07
C LYS A 300 -9.66 14.48 -3.65
N THR A 301 -9.76 14.39 -4.97
CA THR A 301 -10.98 13.94 -5.67
C THR A 301 -11.35 12.51 -5.28
N ILE A 302 -10.37 11.59 -5.28
CA ILE A 302 -10.57 10.19 -4.89
C ILE A 302 -11.04 10.10 -3.44
N SER A 303 -10.32 10.71 -2.50
CA SER A 303 -10.66 10.61 -1.07
C SER A 303 -12.06 11.15 -0.77
N THR A 304 -12.46 12.23 -1.46
CA THR A 304 -13.78 12.82 -1.31
C THR A 304 -14.88 11.94 -1.93
N LEU A 305 -14.60 11.32 -3.09
CA LEU A 305 -15.49 10.32 -3.68
C LEU A 305 -15.70 9.13 -2.73
N LEU A 306 -14.62 8.59 -2.16
CA LEU A 306 -14.69 7.46 -1.22
C LEU A 306 -15.45 7.82 0.06
N TRP A 307 -15.25 9.03 0.59
CA TRP A 307 -16.06 9.55 1.68
C TRP A 307 -17.55 9.57 1.32
N ALA A 308 -17.91 10.08 0.14
CA ALA A 308 -19.31 10.12 -0.30
C ALA A 308 -19.92 8.72 -0.43
N MET A 309 -19.14 7.74 -0.90
CA MET A 309 -19.57 6.35 -1.00
C MET A 309 -19.74 5.69 0.38
N LEU A 310 -18.87 5.99 1.34
CA LEU A 310 -19.02 5.53 2.72
C LEU A 310 -20.29 6.10 3.36
N VAL A 311 -20.58 7.39 3.17
CA VAL A 311 -21.83 8.02 3.64
C VAL A 311 -23.06 7.34 3.02
N LYS A 312 -22.99 6.98 1.73
CA LYS A 312 -24.06 6.27 1.01
C LYS A 312 -24.07 4.76 1.22
N ASN A 313 -23.18 4.24 2.07
CA ASN A 313 -23.09 2.83 2.39
C ASN A 313 -22.85 1.93 1.17
N HIS A 314 -22.10 2.43 0.17
CA HIS A 314 -21.64 1.63 -0.96
C HIS A 314 -20.32 0.93 -0.63
N ARG A 315 -20.19 -0.32 -1.06
CA ARG A 315 -18.94 -1.06 -0.86
C ARG A 315 -17.98 -0.76 -2.01
N THR A 316 -16.84 -0.18 -1.70
CA THR A 316 -15.88 0.32 -2.68
C THR A 316 -14.55 -0.40 -2.61
N LEU A 317 -13.98 -0.73 -3.76
CA LEU A 317 -12.59 -1.13 -3.91
C LEU A 317 -11.81 0.00 -4.55
N THR A 318 -10.71 0.42 -3.94
CA THR A 318 -9.75 1.35 -4.54
C THR A 318 -8.44 0.65 -4.80
N CYS A 319 -8.01 0.66 -6.06
CA CYS A 319 -6.76 0.06 -6.50
C CYS A 319 -5.81 1.08 -7.11
N ALA A 320 -4.52 0.77 -7.09
CA ALA A 320 -3.49 1.50 -7.82
C ALA A 320 -2.40 0.52 -8.31
N PRO A 321 -1.55 0.90 -9.28
CA PRO A 321 -0.44 0.06 -9.74
C PRO A 321 0.68 -0.14 -8.71
N THR A 322 0.86 0.81 -7.77
CA THR A 322 1.98 0.78 -6.83
C THR A 322 1.52 0.95 -5.39
N ASN A 323 2.24 0.33 -4.46
CA ASN A 323 2.00 0.45 -3.01
C ASN A 323 2.00 1.92 -2.55
N THR A 324 2.93 2.73 -3.06
CA THR A 324 3.01 4.16 -2.72
C THR A 324 1.76 4.94 -3.11
N ALA A 325 1.18 4.67 -4.28
CA ALA A 325 -0.07 5.32 -4.70
C ALA A 325 -1.25 4.92 -3.79
N VAL A 326 -1.36 3.63 -3.45
CA VAL A 326 -2.39 3.13 -2.51
C VAL A 326 -2.25 3.81 -1.14
N VAL A 327 -1.03 3.90 -0.62
CA VAL A 327 -0.73 4.52 0.69
C VAL A 327 -1.09 6.00 0.72
N GLU A 328 -0.83 6.75 -0.36
CA GLU A 328 -1.21 8.17 -0.44
C GLU A 328 -2.73 8.34 -0.40
N VAL A 329 -3.49 7.54 -1.17
CA VAL A 329 -4.96 7.57 -1.11
C VAL A 329 -5.47 7.18 0.28
N ALA A 330 -4.93 6.10 0.87
CA ALA A 330 -5.30 5.63 2.20
C ALA A 330 -5.06 6.71 3.27
N SER A 331 -3.92 7.40 3.20
CA SER A 331 -3.58 8.51 4.09
C SER A 331 -4.57 9.68 3.97
N ARG A 332 -5.00 10.02 2.74
CA ARG A 332 -6.01 11.07 2.54
C ARG A 332 -7.36 10.67 3.10
N VAL A 333 -7.85 9.46 2.81
CA VAL A 333 -9.13 8.95 3.35
C VAL A 333 -9.09 8.98 4.88
N LEU A 334 -8.00 8.51 5.47
CA LEU A 334 -7.80 8.50 6.91
C LEU A 334 -7.89 9.90 7.53
N ASN A 335 -7.17 10.87 6.96
CA ASN A 335 -7.22 12.26 7.43
C ASN A 335 -8.63 12.86 7.32
N LEU A 336 -9.40 12.53 6.28
CA LEU A 336 -10.80 12.98 6.15
C LEU A 336 -11.72 12.33 7.18
N LEU A 337 -11.49 11.06 7.54
CA LEU A 337 -12.29 10.35 8.54
C LEU A 337 -11.94 10.77 9.97
N GLU A 338 -10.70 11.17 10.23
CA GLU A 338 -10.25 11.68 11.53
C GLU A 338 -10.60 13.17 11.75
N ASP A 339 -10.91 13.92 10.68
CA ASP A 339 -11.30 15.32 10.77
C ASP A 339 -12.69 15.47 11.45
N PRO A 340 -12.77 16.09 12.64
CA PRO A 340 -14.04 16.31 13.33
C PRO A 340 -15.01 17.21 12.54
N SER A 341 -14.48 18.07 11.67
CA SER A 341 -15.27 19.02 10.89
C SER A 341 -16.02 18.40 9.70
N ALA A 342 -15.57 17.24 9.21
CA ALA A 342 -16.10 16.60 8.00
C ALA A 342 -17.51 15.98 8.15
N GLY A 343 -18.23 16.24 9.26
CA GLY A 343 -19.54 15.64 9.57
C GLY A 343 -19.53 14.10 9.66
N SER A 344 -18.34 13.48 9.61
CA SER A 344 -18.12 12.05 9.39
C SER A 344 -18.54 11.20 10.59
N GLY A 345 -18.46 11.76 11.80
CA GLY A 345 -18.56 11.02 13.06
C GLY A 345 -19.85 10.22 13.29
N LYS A 346 -20.91 10.44 12.49
CA LYS A 346 -22.15 9.65 12.56
C LYS A 346 -22.31 8.60 11.47
N ALA A 347 -21.65 8.74 10.31
CA ALA A 347 -21.91 7.91 9.14
C ALA A 347 -20.70 7.10 8.67
N CYS A 348 -19.48 7.62 8.85
CA CYS A 348 -18.26 7.00 8.36
C CYS A 348 -17.35 6.63 9.53
N PHE A 349 -16.86 5.40 9.53
CA PHE A 349 -16.05 4.88 10.62
C PHE A 349 -14.73 4.33 10.10
N LEU A 350 -13.65 4.57 10.85
CA LEU A 350 -12.33 4.03 10.55
C LEU A 350 -12.34 2.50 10.41
N SER A 351 -13.17 1.86 11.23
CA SER A 351 -13.39 0.42 11.23
C SER A 351 -13.95 -0.13 9.91
N ASP A 352 -14.54 0.71 9.07
CA ASP A 352 -15.10 0.28 7.77
C ASP A 352 -14.08 0.38 6.63
N VAL A 353 -12.87 0.87 6.91
CA VAL A 353 -11.77 0.98 5.95
C VAL A 353 -10.69 -0.06 6.24
N VAL A 354 -10.25 -0.75 5.19
CA VAL A 354 -9.13 -1.71 5.26
C VAL A 354 -8.12 -1.41 4.17
N LEU A 355 -6.85 -1.31 4.56
CA LEU A 355 -5.70 -1.23 3.67
C LEU A 355 -4.96 -2.58 3.73
N PHE A 356 -4.62 -3.17 2.59
CA PHE A 356 -3.77 -4.36 2.58
C PHE A 356 -2.84 -4.44 1.36
N GLY A 357 -1.77 -5.19 1.55
CA GLY A 357 -0.69 -5.48 0.61
C GLY A 357 0.62 -5.59 1.38
N ASN A 358 1.74 -5.72 0.66
CA ASN A 358 3.05 -5.90 1.28
C ASN A 358 3.45 -4.75 2.24
N GLU A 359 3.56 -5.07 3.54
CA GLU A 359 3.79 -4.10 4.62
C GLU A 359 5.10 -3.32 4.42
N ASP A 360 6.21 -4.01 4.18
CA ASP A 360 7.54 -3.38 4.01
C ASP A 360 7.57 -2.36 2.88
N ARG A 361 7.01 -2.74 1.72
CA ARG A 361 6.98 -1.88 0.55
C ARG A 361 6.00 -0.72 0.70
N MET A 362 4.98 -0.88 1.53
CA MET A 362 4.05 0.21 1.85
C MET A 362 4.63 1.16 2.88
N ASN A 363 5.63 0.74 3.68
CA ASN A 363 6.20 1.51 4.78
C ASN A 363 5.08 2.05 5.70
N VAL A 364 4.21 1.16 6.15
CA VAL A 364 3.01 1.49 6.92
C VAL A 364 3.40 1.98 8.32
N ASP A 365 3.30 3.28 8.55
CA ASP A 365 3.61 3.91 9.84
C ASP A 365 2.43 4.76 10.37
N GLY A 366 2.61 5.28 11.60
CA GLY A 366 1.68 6.22 12.21
C GLY A 366 0.22 5.78 12.20
N ASN A 367 -0.66 6.65 11.69
CA ASN A 367 -2.10 6.41 11.68
C ASN A 367 -2.51 5.30 10.69
N LEU A 368 -1.74 5.02 9.63
CA LEU A 368 -2.09 3.98 8.64
C LEU A 368 -2.14 2.59 9.26
N THR A 369 -1.34 2.36 10.30
CA THR A 369 -1.36 1.11 11.06
C THR A 369 -2.76 0.79 11.59
N LYS A 370 -3.62 1.79 11.84
CA LYS A 370 -4.99 1.60 12.35
C LYS A 370 -5.88 0.84 11.36
N ILE A 371 -5.70 1.08 10.06
CA ILE A 371 -6.50 0.49 8.97
C ILE A 371 -5.78 -0.64 8.24
N PHE A 372 -4.48 -0.82 8.47
CA PHE A 372 -3.72 -1.90 7.83
C PHE A 372 -4.16 -3.27 8.34
N LEU A 373 -4.55 -4.14 7.41
CA LEU A 373 -5.23 -5.40 7.64
C LEU A 373 -4.49 -6.29 8.65
N GLU A 374 -3.21 -6.55 8.42
CA GLU A 374 -2.43 -7.44 9.26
C GLU A 374 -2.28 -6.89 10.68
N LYS A 375 -1.89 -5.62 10.83
CA LYS A 375 -1.76 -4.98 12.15
C LYS A 375 -3.10 -4.98 12.89
N ARG A 376 -4.20 -4.71 12.18
CA ARG A 376 -5.56 -4.75 12.73
C ARG A 376 -5.98 -6.17 13.13
N ALA A 377 -5.67 -7.18 12.33
CA ALA A 377 -5.92 -8.59 12.64
C ALA A 377 -5.15 -9.03 13.89
N ARG A 378 -3.86 -8.67 14.03
CA ARG A 378 -3.06 -8.96 15.24
C ARG A 378 -3.66 -8.33 16.50
N ARG A 379 -4.20 -7.11 16.42
CA ARG A 379 -4.90 -6.46 17.56
C ARG A 379 -6.21 -7.16 17.89
N LEU A 380 -7.00 -7.49 16.87
CA LEU A 380 -8.28 -8.17 17.04
C LEU A 380 -8.10 -9.59 17.59
N GLN A 381 -7.05 -10.31 17.18
CA GLN A 381 -6.70 -11.64 17.69
C GLN A 381 -6.51 -11.65 19.21
N LYS A 382 -5.83 -10.63 19.77
CA LYS A 382 -5.71 -10.47 21.23
C LYS A 382 -7.08 -10.27 21.89
N CYS A 383 -7.96 -9.52 21.23
CA CYS A 383 -9.31 -9.25 21.73
C CYS A 383 -10.25 -10.46 21.60
N LEU A 384 -10.03 -11.37 20.65
CA LEU A 384 -10.87 -12.56 20.43
C LEU A 384 -10.34 -13.79 21.18
N SER A 385 -9.23 -13.69 21.90
CA SER A 385 -8.62 -14.83 22.61
C SER A 385 -9.54 -15.38 23.72
N PRO A 386 -9.87 -16.69 23.75
CA PRO A 386 -10.84 -17.24 24.70
C PRO A 386 -10.51 -17.02 26.19
N GLY A 387 -9.22 -17.05 26.56
CA GLY A 387 -8.78 -16.96 27.96
C GLY A 387 -8.35 -15.58 28.45
N SER A 388 -8.27 -14.59 27.56
CA SER A 388 -7.72 -13.26 27.90
C SER A 388 -8.33 -12.11 27.08
N GLY A 389 -9.23 -12.44 26.15
CA GLY A 389 -9.86 -11.50 25.26
C GLY A 389 -11.07 -10.79 25.88
N TRP A 390 -11.88 -10.22 25.00
CA TRP A 390 -13.00 -9.36 25.32
C TRP A 390 -14.12 -10.10 26.05
N VAL A 391 -14.49 -11.32 25.62
CA VAL A 391 -15.50 -12.14 26.31
C VAL A 391 -15.08 -12.41 27.76
N HIS A 392 -13.84 -12.85 27.96
CA HIS A 392 -13.30 -13.11 29.29
C HIS A 392 -13.28 -11.82 30.15
N SER A 393 -12.82 -10.72 29.57
CA SER A 393 -12.76 -9.41 30.24
C SER A 393 -14.14 -8.88 30.61
N LEU A 394 -15.14 -9.06 29.74
CA LEU A 394 -16.52 -8.68 29.98
C LEU A 394 -17.10 -9.47 31.14
N SER A 395 -17.01 -10.80 31.09
CA SER A 395 -17.51 -11.69 32.15
C SER A 395 -16.81 -11.43 33.49
N SER A 396 -15.50 -11.18 33.47
CA SER A 396 -14.72 -10.81 34.66
C SER A 396 -15.19 -9.47 35.24
N MET A 397 -15.39 -8.44 34.41
CA MET A 397 -15.88 -7.14 34.86
C MET A 397 -17.30 -7.22 35.44
N ILE A 398 -18.19 -7.99 34.81
CA ILE A 398 -19.53 -8.27 35.35
C ILE A 398 -19.39 -8.91 36.74
N ARG A 399 -18.56 -9.94 36.89
CA ARG A 399 -18.34 -10.62 38.18
C ARG A 399 -17.80 -9.66 39.26
N ILE A 400 -16.85 -8.79 38.93
CA ILE A 400 -16.33 -7.75 39.84
C ILE A 400 -17.44 -6.80 40.28
N LEU A 401 -18.27 -6.35 39.33
CA LEU A 401 -19.36 -5.45 39.64
C LEU A 401 -20.51 -6.15 40.35
N GLU A 402 -20.76 -7.43 40.18
CA GLU A 402 -21.81 -8.17 40.91
C GLU A 402 -21.39 -8.53 42.33
N GLN A 403 -20.14 -8.96 42.50
CA GLN A 403 -19.62 -9.49 43.77
C GLN A 403 -18.29 -8.80 44.16
N PRO A 404 -18.28 -7.48 44.37
CA PRO A 404 -17.05 -6.72 44.59
C PRO A 404 -16.26 -7.17 45.81
N LEU A 405 -16.94 -7.54 46.92
CA LEU A 405 -16.27 -8.01 48.13
C LEU A 405 -15.62 -9.38 47.93
N VAL A 406 -16.32 -10.33 47.31
CA VAL A 406 -15.76 -11.67 47.03
C VAL A 406 -14.55 -11.57 46.09
N GLN A 407 -14.61 -10.70 45.08
CA GLN A 407 -13.47 -10.49 44.19
C GLN A 407 -12.31 -9.75 44.88
N TYR A 408 -12.60 -8.81 45.78
CA TYR A 408 -11.58 -8.14 46.58
C TYR A 408 -10.89 -9.11 47.55
N ASP A 409 -11.66 -9.91 48.28
CA ASP A 409 -11.11 -10.90 49.22
C ASP A 409 -10.25 -11.93 48.47
N SER A 410 -10.74 -12.44 47.32
CA SER A 410 -9.95 -13.33 46.45
C SER A 410 -8.66 -12.68 45.93
N TYR A 411 -8.66 -11.38 45.69
CA TYR A 411 -7.47 -10.63 45.25
C TYR A 411 -6.48 -10.43 46.39
N VAL A 412 -6.96 -10.10 47.59
CA VAL A 412 -6.13 -10.00 48.80
C VAL A 412 -5.49 -11.34 49.10
N GLU A 413 -6.25 -12.44 49.10
CA GLU A 413 -5.71 -13.79 49.28
C GLU A 413 -4.65 -14.14 48.22
N GLN A 414 -4.84 -13.70 46.98
CA GLN A 414 -3.84 -13.91 45.92
C GLN A 414 -2.55 -13.14 46.20
N ILE A 415 -2.64 -11.87 46.60
CA ILE A 415 -1.48 -11.07 46.98
C ILE A 415 -0.78 -11.66 48.20
N GLU A 416 -1.53 -12.11 49.21
CA GLU A 416 -0.96 -12.75 50.40
C GLU A 416 -0.18 -14.01 50.01
N ARG A 417 -0.72 -14.85 49.12
CA ARG A 417 0.01 -15.99 48.55
C ARG A 417 1.24 -15.57 47.74
N GLU A 418 1.13 -14.57 46.87
CA GLU A 418 2.27 -14.06 46.08
C GLU A 418 3.37 -13.48 46.98
N ILE A 419 3.02 -12.80 48.07
CA ILE A 419 3.97 -12.31 49.08
C ILE A 419 4.61 -13.47 49.84
N GLU A 420 3.85 -14.51 50.22
CA GLU A 420 4.39 -15.73 50.83
C GLU A 420 5.37 -16.46 49.89
N GLU A 421 5.05 -16.54 48.59
CA GLU A 421 5.90 -17.12 47.55
C GLU A 421 7.15 -16.26 47.26
N ASP A 422 7.02 -14.93 47.16
CA ASP A 422 8.14 -14.00 46.97
C ASP A 422 9.07 -13.92 48.19
N LEU A 423 8.54 -14.14 49.40
CA LEU A 423 9.33 -14.30 50.62
C LEU A 423 10.17 -15.59 50.58
N ALA A 424 9.75 -16.61 49.82
CA ALA A 424 10.49 -17.85 49.59
C ALA A 424 11.49 -17.77 48.42
N GLU A 425 11.20 -17.01 47.35
CA GLU A 425 12.03 -16.93 46.14
C GLU A 425 12.77 -15.59 45.94
N LYS A 426 13.52 -15.14 46.97
CA LYS A 426 14.56 -14.11 46.78
C LYS A 426 15.78 -14.66 46.01
N LYS A 427 15.70 -14.73 44.67
CA LYS A 427 16.81 -14.52 43.69
C LYS A 427 16.39 -14.93 42.25
N ARG A 428 15.77 -14.02 41.47
CA ARG A 428 16.20 -13.69 40.08
C ARG A 428 15.29 -12.67 39.37
N ASN A 429 15.96 -11.65 38.86
CA ASN A 429 15.69 -10.84 37.66
C ASN A 429 14.36 -10.11 37.49
N LYS A 430 14.48 -8.81 37.77
CA LYS A 430 13.73 -7.70 37.19
C LYS A 430 14.00 -7.59 35.69
N ASN A 431 12.94 -7.52 34.89
CA ASN A 431 12.71 -6.50 33.85
C ASN A 431 11.56 -6.94 32.94
N LYS A 432 10.38 -6.32 33.08
CA LYS A 432 9.40 -6.20 32.00
C LYS A 432 8.86 -4.78 32.01
N ASN A 433 9.37 -3.97 31.08
CA ASN A 433 8.78 -2.68 30.74
C ASN A 433 7.36 -2.95 30.19
N LYS A 434 6.34 -2.41 30.85
CA LYS A 434 5.00 -2.31 30.29
C LYS A 434 4.99 -1.10 29.37
N GLU A 435 4.98 -1.37 28.07
CA GLU A 435 4.72 -0.36 27.07
C GLU A 435 3.25 0.07 27.20
N ASN A 436 3.04 1.33 27.61
CA ASN A 436 1.71 1.93 27.69
C ASN A 436 1.22 2.23 26.27
N ASP A 437 0.68 1.23 25.59
CA ASP A 437 -0.09 1.44 24.37
C ASP A 437 -1.25 2.40 24.69
N LYS A 438 -1.31 3.53 23.98
CA LYS A 438 -2.43 4.49 24.09
C LYS A 438 -3.74 3.70 23.96
N LYS A 439 -4.62 3.83 24.96
CA LYS A 439 -5.90 3.10 25.10
C LYS A 439 -6.83 3.27 23.88
N GLN A 440 -6.57 2.56 22.80
CA GLN A 440 -7.53 2.34 21.71
C GLN A 440 -8.45 1.19 22.11
N THR A 441 -9.71 1.31 21.74
CA THR A 441 -10.79 0.44 22.22
C THR A 441 -11.09 -0.66 21.22
N PHE A 442 -11.58 -1.81 21.69
CA PHE A 442 -12.02 -2.92 20.84
C PHE A 442 -12.93 -2.47 19.68
N CYS A 443 -13.80 -1.49 19.94
CA CYS A 443 -14.72 -0.89 18.97
C CYS A 443 -14.04 -0.24 17.76
N ASP A 444 -12.81 0.24 17.92
CA ASP A 444 -12.07 0.89 16.83
C ASP A 444 -11.61 -0.11 15.76
N TYR A 445 -11.53 -1.40 16.13
CA TYR A 445 -11.03 -2.47 15.27
C TYR A 445 -12.12 -3.39 14.73
N LEU A 446 -13.33 -3.36 15.28
CA LEU A 446 -14.44 -4.19 14.81
C LEU A 446 -15.21 -3.50 13.68
N PRO A 447 -15.37 -4.10 12.49
CA PRO A 447 -16.18 -3.53 11.41
C PRO A 447 -17.61 -3.20 11.88
N ARG A 448 -18.20 -2.10 11.39
CA ARG A 448 -19.53 -1.68 11.89
C ARG A 448 -20.65 -2.62 11.48
N SER A 449 -20.47 -3.40 10.41
CA SER A 449 -21.42 -4.44 10.01
C SER A 449 -21.42 -5.66 10.93
N ALA A 450 -20.42 -5.82 11.80
CA ALA A 450 -20.29 -7.00 12.65
C ALA A 450 -21.35 -7.05 13.77
N THR A 451 -21.97 -5.92 14.11
CA THR A 451 -23.02 -5.86 15.13
C THR A 451 -23.88 -4.61 14.97
N THR A 452 -24.89 -4.45 15.82
CA THR A 452 -25.84 -3.34 15.76
C THR A 452 -25.21 -2.02 16.20
N ALA A 453 -25.72 -0.90 15.68
CA ALA A 453 -25.35 0.44 16.15
C ALA A 453 -25.62 0.62 17.65
N GLU A 454 -26.64 -0.07 18.18
CA GLU A 454 -26.94 -0.11 19.61
C GLU A 454 -25.79 -0.75 20.40
N ASN A 455 -25.29 -1.92 19.99
CA ASN A 455 -24.18 -2.57 20.67
C ASN A 455 -22.93 -1.68 20.69
N PHE A 456 -22.60 -1.00 19.59
CA PHE A 456 -21.50 -0.02 19.60
C PHE A 456 -21.73 1.16 20.56
N SER A 457 -22.97 1.66 20.63
CA SER A 457 -23.36 2.69 21.59
C SER A 457 -23.16 2.21 23.03
N TYR A 458 -23.59 0.98 23.33
CA TYR A 458 -23.45 0.36 24.64
C TYR A 458 -21.99 0.12 25.01
N MET A 459 -21.12 -0.30 24.06
CA MET A 459 -19.69 -0.43 24.33
C MET A 459 -19.05 0.92 24.72
N THR A 460 -19.43 1.99 24.04
CA THR A 460 -18.91 3.34 24.31
C THR A 460 -19.42 3.87 25.66
N GLN A 461 -20.73 3.72 25.92
CA GLN A 461 -21.35 4.10 27.18
C GLN A 461 -20.76 3.31 28.35
N ALA A 462 -20.66 1.99 28.25
CA ALA A 462 -20.09 1.13 29.28
C ALA A 462 -18.66 1.56 29.62
N LEU A 463 -17.81 1.90 28.63
CA LEU A 463 -16.47 2.39 28.89
C LEU A 463 -16.45 3.74 29.62
N HIS A 464 -17.31 4.69 29.22
CA HIS A 464 -17.42 5.98 29.90
C HIS A 464 -17.89 5.80 31.35
N MET A 465 -18.88 4.94 31.55
CA MET A 465 -19.47 4.66 32.85
C MET A 465 -18.52 3.89 33.76
N LEU A 466 -17.72 2.95 33.23
CA LEU A 466 -16.66 2.27 33.99
C LEU A 466 -15.57 3.25 34.43
N LYS A 467 -15.18 4.20 33.57
CA LYS A 467 -14.24 5.27 33.94
C LYS A 467 -14.81 6.17 35.04
N PHE A 468 -16.09 6.54 34.92
CA PHE A 468 -16.79 7.35 35.92
C PHE A 468 -16.92 6.60 37.24
N PHE A 469 -17.35 5.34 37.22
CA PHE A 469 -17.40 4.46 38.37
C PHE A 469 -16.04 4.34 39.06
N GLY A 470 -14.96 4.16 38.29
CA GLY A 470 -13.60 4.15 38.81
C GLY A 470 -13.24 5.44 39.58
N LYS A 471 -13.59 6.61 39.02
CA LYS A 471 -13.38 7.91 39.71
C LYS A 471 -14.20 8.06 40.99
N LEU A 472 -15.38 7.44 41.09
CA LEU A 472 -16.19 7.46 42.30
C LEU A 472 -15.64 6.52 43.39
N VAL A 473 -14.94 5.46 42.99
CA VAL A 473 -14.33 4.48 43.90
C VAL A 473 -12.98 4.97 44.43
N GLU A 474 -12.14 5.57 43.58
CA GLU A 474 -10.77 6.01 43.89
C GLU A 474 -10.60 6.83 45.19
N PRO A 475 -11.45 7.82 45.53
CA PRO A 475 -11.27 8.61 46.75
C PRO A 475 -11.79 7.93 48.03
N LYS A 476 -12.41 6.74 47.94
CA LYS A 476 -13.06 6.10 49.10
C LYS A 476 -12.10 5.18 49.85
N SER A 477 -12.17 5.19 51.18
CA SER A 477 -11.39 4.26 52.01
C SER A 477 -11.89 2.81 51.84
N GLU A 478 -10.99 1.84 52.02
CA GLU A 478 -11.34 0.41 51.97
C GLU A 478 -12.51 0.06 52.91
N GLN A 479 -12.50 0.57 54.15
CA GLN A 479 -13.57 0.35 55.11
C GLN A 479 -14.90 0.95 54.63
N SER A 480 -14.88 2.13 54.03
CA SER A 480 -16.07 2.77 53.46
C SER A 480 -16.65 1.95 52.31
N LEU A 481 -15.80 1.41 51.42
CA LEU A 481 -16.21 0.56 50.31
C LEU A 481 -16.75 -0.79 50.80
N LYS A 482 -16.09 -1.42 51.78
CA LYS A 482 -16.55 -2.66 52.42
C LYS A 482 -17.94 -2.48 53.02
N THR A 483 -18.17 -1.39 53.75
CA THR A 483 -19.50 -1.07 54.33
C THR A 483 -20.54 -0.81 53.24
N LEU A 484 -20.18 -0.06 52.19
CA LEU A 484 -21.10 0.32 51.10
C LEU A 484 -21.53 -0.88 50.25
N PHE A 485 -20.64 -1.84 50.02
CA PHE A 485 -20.90 -3.04 49.22
C PHE A 485 -21.30 -4.26 50.04
N LYS A 486 -21.34 -4.17 51.36
CA LYS A 486 -21.81 -5.26 52.22
C LYS A 486 -23.27 -5.54 51.86
N LEU A 487 -23.53 -6.77 51.42
CA LEU A 487 -24.90 -7.25 51.24
C LEU A 487 -25.60 -7.18 52.59
N SER A 488 -26.73 -6.45 52.69
CA SER A 488 -27.61 -6.61 53.84
C SER A 488 -28.14 -8.05 53.81
N PRO A 489 -28.00 -8.85 54.89
CA PRO A 489 -28.51 -10.23 54.91
C PRO A 489 -30.03 -10.35 54.72
N ASP A 490 -30.74 -9.25 54.93
CA ASP A 490 -32.16 -9.13 55.10
C ASP A 490 -32.52 -7.69 54.68
N GLY A 491 -33.38 -7.52 53.67
CA GLY A 491 -33.67 -6.24 53.02
C GLY A 491 -34.36 -5.15 53.87
N SER A 492 -34.05 -5.05 55.16
CA SER A 492 -34.57 -4.09 56.12
C SER A 492 -33.45 -3.17 56.60
N ILE A 493 -33.47 -1.91 56.16
CA ILE A 493 -32.60 -0.87 56.72
C ILE A 493 -33.19 -0.47 58.09
N SER A 494 -32.47 -0.81 59.17
CA SER A 494 -32.79 -0.39 60.53
C SER A 494 -32.91 1.14 60.62
N SER A 495 -34.09 1.61 61.03
CA SER A 495 -34.70 2.86 60.55
C SER A 495 -34.39 4.15 61.33
N LEU A 496 -33.46 4.16 62.30
CA LEU A 496 -33.33 5.35 63.16
C LEU A 496 -31.92 5.92 63.40
N PHE A 497 -30.84 5.18 63.19
CA PHE A 497 -29.48 5.71 63.44
C PHE A 497 -28.74 6.21 62.19
N GLN A 498 -29.34 6.06 61.00
CA GLN A 498 -28.74 6.43 59.70
C GLN A 498 -29.01 7.90 59.34
N ASN A 499 -30.15 8.49 59.77
CA ASN A 499 -30.71 9.76 59.26
C ASN A 499 -29.80 11.01 59.31
N PHE A 500 -28.76 11.06 60.14
CA PHE A 500 -27.91 12.25 60.27
C PHE A 500 -26.58 12.14 59.51
N VAL A 501 -26.04 10.92 59.40
CA VAL A 501 -24.82 10.65 58.63
C VAL A 501 -25.15 10.43 57.14
N THR A 502 -26.38 10.02 56.85
CA THR A 502 -26.91 9.77 55.51
C THR A 502 -27.03 10.99 54.62
N TYR A 503 -27.26 12.22 55.09
CA TYR A 503 -27.62 13.27 54.12
C TYR A 503 -26.49 13.59 53.11
N VAL A 504 -25.22 13.46 53.51
CA VAL A 504 -24.06 13.64 52.63
C VAL A 504 -23.48 12.29 52.14
N GLN A 505 -23.49 11.24 52.98
CA GLN A 505 -23.05 9.91 52.53
C GLN A 505 -24.06 9.22 51.60
N ASP A 506 -25.35 9.54 51.66
CA ASP A 506 -26.37 8.94 50.79
C ASP A 506 -26.30 9.47 49.38
N SER A 507 -25.99 10.75 49.14
CA SER A 507 -25.81 11.22 47.75
C SER A 507 -24.65 10.47 47.08
N VAL A 508 -23.51 10.37 47.74
CA VAL A 508 -22.31 9.72 47.19
C VAL A 508 -22.42 8.18 47.18
N SER A 509 -23.26 7.61 48.05
CA SER A 509 -23.64 6.19 48.07
C SER A 509 -24.62 5.84 46.95
N THR A 510 -25.64 6.68 46.75
CA THR A 510 -26.65 6.52 45.70
C THR A 510 -26.04 6.69 44.32
N GLU A 511 -25.20 7.71 44.10
CA GLU A 511 -24.46 7.90 42.84
C GLU A 511 -23.61 6.68 42.49
N LEU A 512 -22.91 6.09 43.47
CA LEU A 512 -22.07 4.92 43.23
C LEU A 512 -22.90 3.67 42.94
N LYS A 513 -23.99 3.45 43.68
CA LYS A 513 -24.93 2.34 43.45
C LYS A 513 -25.58 2.45 42.07
N ASP A 514 -25.98 3.66 41.68
CA ASP A 514 -26.57 3.94 40.38
C ASP A 514 -25.55 3.72 39.26
N ALA A 515 -24.35 4.30 39.37
CA ALA A 515 -23.26 4.08 38.39
C ALA A 515 -22.94 2.59 38.21
N ARG A 516 -22.90 1.81 39.31
CA ARG A 516 -22.71 0.35 39.29
C ARG A 516 -23.86 -0.36 38.57
N ALA A 517 -25.11 -0.03 38.92
CA ALA A 517 -26.30 -0.65 38.32
C ALA A 517 -26.36 -0.39 36.81
N GLN A 518 -26.09 0.85 36.40
CA GLN A 518 -26.06 1.20 34.99
C GLN A 518 -24.90 0.50 34.26
N CYS A 519 -23.69 0.40 34.85
CA CYS A 519 -22.58 -0.38 34.27
C CYS A 519 -22.99 -1.84 34.04
N LEU A 520 -23.57 -2.49 35.06
CA LEU A 520 -24.03 -3.88 34.97
C LEU A 520 -25.09 -4.06 33.88
N GLN A 521 -26.07 -3.16 33.79
CA GLN A 521 -27.11 -3.22 32.77
C GLN A 521 -26.51 -3.23 31.36
N LYS A 522 -25.57 -2.33 31.06
CA LYS A 522 -24.94 -2.24 29.73
C LYS A 522 -24.02 -3.42 29.44
N LEU A 523 -23.23 -3.86 30.42
CA LEU A 523 -22.31 -5.00 30.26
C LEU A 523 -23.07 -6.32 30.08
N LYS A 524 -24.15 -6.56 30.83
CA LYS A 524 -25.00 -7.75 30.64
C LYS A 524 -25.69 -7.74 29.28
N HIS A 525 -26.25 -6.60 28.86
CA HIS A 525 -26.80 -6.48 27.52
C HIS A 525 -25.79 -6.87 26.45
N LEU A 526 -24.56 -6.37 26.54
CA LEU A 526 -23.48 -6.74 25.63
C LEU A 526 -23.12 -8.23 25.73
N SER A 527 -23.15 -8.83 26.91
CA SER A 527 -22.91 -10.27 27.09
C SER A 527 -23.99 -11.12 26.40
N ASP A 528 -25.24 -10.67 26.44
CA ASP A 528 -26.39 -11.43 25.98
C ASP A 528 -26.71 -11.19 24.48
N HIS A 529 -26.39 -10.01 23.93
CA HIS A 529 -26.82 -9.57 22.60
C HIS A 529 -25.67 -9.28 21.62
N PHE A 530 -24.42 -9.51 22.01
CA PHE A 530 -23.28 -9.34 21.12
C PHE A 530 -22.43 -10.62 21.06
N GLU A 531 -22.66 -11.39 20.00
CA GLU A 531 -21.86 -12.55 19.67
C GLU A 531 -20.62 -12.15 18.87
N LEU A 532 -19.45 -12.55 19.37
CA LEU A 532 -18.20 -12.37 18.65
C LEU A 532 -18.00 -13.48 17.62
N PRO A 533 -17.37 -13.17 16.47
CA PRO A 533 -17.05 -14.20 15.48
C PRO A 533 -16.10 -15.22 16.11
N ASN A 534 -16.39 -16.50 15.91
CA ASN A 534 -15.60 -17.63 16.41
C ASN A 534 -14.35 -17.86 15.55
N VAL A 535 -13.48 -16.84 15.46
CA VAL A 535 -12.27 -16.82 14.63
C VAL A 535 -11.05 -16.45 15.48
N PHE A 536 -10.02 -17.29 15.44
CA PHE A 536 -8.85 -17.15 16.33
C PHE A 536 -7.52 -17.11 15.57
N ASP A 537 -7.44 -17.80 14.44
CA ASP A 537 -6.25 -17.74 13.59
C ASP A 537 -6.23 -16.42 12.80
N LYS A 538 -5.01 -15.94 12.53
CA LYS A 538 -4.76 -14.67 11.84
C LYS A 538 -5.55 -14.58 10.52
N ARG A 539 -5.56 -15.67 9.74
CA ARG A 539 -6.14 -15.69 8.40
C ARG A 539 -7.66 -15.56 8.44
N SER A 540 -8.35 -16.32 9.30
CA SER A 540 -9.79 -16.20 9.48
C SER A 540 -10.21 -14.81 9.97
N ILE A 541 -9.39 -14.18 10.83
CA ILE A 541 -9.61 -12.81 11.29
C ILE A 541 -9.46 -11.80 10.15
N GLU A 542 -8.42 -11.94 9.32
CA GLU A 542 -8.24 -11.07 8.16
C GLU A 542 -9.40 -11.21 7.17
N ASP A 543 -9.81 -12.43 6.86
CA ASP A 543 -10.94 -12.68 5.96
C ASP A 543 -12.23 -12.08 6.54
N PHE A 544 -12.46 -12.21 7.85
CA PHE A 544 -13.57 -11.55 8.54
C PHE A 544 -13.51 -10.01 8.37
N LEU A 545 -12.34 -9.39 8.57
CA LEU A 545 -12.16 -7.94 8.40
C LEU A 545 -12.44 -7.50 6.96
N VAL A 546 -11.88 -8.21 5.97
CA VAL A 546 -12.05 -7.87 4.55
C VAL A 546 -13.49 -8.07 4.09
N ARG A 547 -14.16 -9.15 4.50
CA ARG A 547 -15.57 -9.40 4.16
C ARG A 547 -16.50 -8.28 4.64
N ASN A 548 -16.19 -7.72 5.81
CA ASN A 548 -17.04 -6.73 6.47
C ASN A 548 -16.63 -5.27 6.22
N ALA A 549 -15.46 -5.03 5.61
CA ALA A 549 -15.02 -3.69 5.25
C ALA A 549 -15.87 -3.10 4.11
N LYS A 550 -16.25 -1.83 4.25
CA LYS A 550 -16.98 -1.08 3.21
C LYS A 550 -16.05 -0.45 2.19
N SER A 551 -14.87 0.02 2.61
CA SER A 551 -13.86 0.54 1.70
C SER A 551 -12.57 -0.25 1.83
N ILE A 552 -12.12 -0.83 0.73
CA ILE A 552 -10.88 -1.61 0.67
C ILE A 552 -9.89 -0.88 -0.25
N LEU A 553 -8.64 -0.76 0.20
CA LEU A 553 -7.54 -0.17 -0.56
C LEU A 553 -6.40 -1.19 -0.68
N CYS A 554 -5.97 -1.47 -1.91
CA CYS A 554 -4.86 -2.38 -2.19
C CYS A 554 -4.30 -2.13 -3.61
N THR A 555 -3.25 -2.83 -4.03
CA THR A 555 -2.82 -2.76 -5.45
C THR A 555 -3.77 -3.53 -6.37
N ALA A 556 -3.80 -3.17 -7.65
CA ALA A 556 -4.60 -3.90 -8.65
C ALA A 556 -4.23 -5.40 -8.72
N SER A 557 -2.96 -5.74 -8.54
CA SER A 557 -2.55 -7.14 -8.45
C SER A 557 -3.09 -7.81 -7.17
N SER A 558 -2.91 -7.18 -6.00
CA SER A 558 -3.35 -7.77 -4.72
C SER A 558 -4.86 -7.91 -4.57
N SER A 559 -5.66 -7.20 -5.37
CA SER A 559 -7.11 -7.39 -5.39
C SER A 559 -7.52 -8.81 -5.81
N SER A 560 -6.60 -9.60 -6.40
CA SER A 560 -6.84 -11.02 -6.68
C SER A 560 -7.25 -11.82 -5.44
N ARG A 561 -6.82 -11.42 -4.24
CA ARG A 561 -7.22 -12.07 -2.96
C ARG A 561 -8.74 -12.03 -2.78
N LEU A 562 -9.40 -10.98 -3.24
CA LEU A 562 -10.84 -10.72 -3.04
C LEU A 562 -11.73 -11.68 -3.85
N HIS A 563 -11.17 -12.34 -4.86
CA HIS A 563 -11.84 -13.36 -5.66
C HIS A 563 -12.12 -14.68 -4.92
N TYR A 564 -11.47 -14.89 -3.77
CA TYR A 564 -11.48 -16.14 -3.02
C TYR A 564 -12.08 -15.98 -1.62
N LEU A 565 -12.90 -14.94 -1.42
CA LEU A 565 -13.59 -14.69 -0.15
C LEU A 565 -15.04 -15.20 -0.22
N PRO A 566 -15.36 -16.37 0.38
CA PRO A 566 -16.74 -16.83 0.44
C PRO A 566 -17.58 -15.87 1.27
N GLU A 567 -18.86 -15.72 0.89
CA GLU A 567 -19.87 -14.92 1.62
C GLU A 567 -19.57 -13.42 1.73
N ALA A 568 -18.54 -12.91 1.05
CA ALA A 568 -18.31 -11.48 0.95
C ALA A 568 -19.46 -10.82 0.18
N SER A 569 -19.95 -9.67 0.68
CA SER A 569 -20.86 -8.85 -0.12
C SER A 569 -20.19 -8.40 -1.44
N PRO A 570 -20.94 -8.18 -2.51
CA PRO A 570 -20.38 -7.64 -3.75
C PRO A 570 -19.80 -6.22 -3.55
N PHE A 571 -18.85 -5.84 -4.41
CA PHE A 571 -18.37 -4.47 -4.50
C PHE A 571 -19.26 -3.68 -5.46
N ASP A 572 -19.75 -2.50 -5.08
CA ASP A 572 -20.58 -1.67 -5.96
C ASP A 572 -19.73 -0.85 -6.96
N LEU A 573 -18.58 -0.35 -6.47
CA LEU A 573 -17.71 0.58 -7.19
C LEU A 573 -16.25 0.13 -7.12
N LEU A 574 -15.60 0.13 -8.28
CA LEU A 574 -14.15 0.07 -8.42
C LEU A 574 -13.59 1.46 -8.73
N VAL A 575 -12.62 1.92 -7.95
CA VAL A 575 -11.82 3.12 -8.24
C VAL A 575 -10.40 2.67 -8.55
N VAL A 576 -9.83 3.10 -9.67
CA VAL A 576 -8.46 2.81 -10.05
C VAL A 576 -7.69 4.14 -10.14
N ASP A 577 -6.82 4.38 -9.17
CA ASP A 577 -5.87 5.49 -9.20
C ASP A 577 -4.65 5.16 -10.07
N GLU A 578 -4.05 6.19 -10.65
CA GLU A 578 -2.97 6.09 -11.63
C GLU A 578 -3.25 5.03 -12.71
N ALA A 579 -4.51 4.96 -13.17
CA ALA A 579 -5.00 3.95 -14.12
C ALA A 579 -4.24 3.95 -15.46
N ALA A 580 -3.62 5.08 -15.82
CA ALA A 580 -2.79 5.20 -17.02
C ALA A 580 -1.45 4.44 -16.91
N GLN A 581 -1.02 4.08 -15.69
CA GLN A 581 0.21 3.33 -15.42
C GLN A 581 -0.03 1.81 -15.27
N LEU A 582 -1.28 1.34 -15.31
CA LEU A 582 -1.60 -0.08 -15.35
C LEU A 582 -1.60 -0.62 -16.78
N LYS A 583 -1.11 -1.86 -16.95
CA LYS A 583 -1.37 -2.60 -18.18
C LYS A 583 -2.87 -2.87 -18.27
N GLU A 584 -3.42 -2.81 -19.48
CA GLU A 584 -4.85 -3.08 -19.68
C GLU A 584 -5.27 -4.47 -19.14
N CYS A 585 -4.45 -5.51 -19.37
CA CYS A 585 -4.72 -6.84 -18.85
C CYS A 585 -4.66 -6.93 -17.31
N GLU A 586 -3.86 -6.10 -16.65
CA GLU A 586 -3.78 -6.07 -15.18
C GLU A 586 -5.02 -5.41 -14.55
N SER A 587 -5.65 -4.48 -15.27
CA SER A 587 -6.91 -3.87 -14.85
C SER A 587 -8.07 -4.89 -14.79
N LEU A 588 -7.93 -6.05 -15.44
CA LEU A 588 -8.95 -7.09 -15.44
C LEU A 588 -9.12 -7.75 -14.07
N ILE A 589 -8.06 -7.81 -13.25
CA ILE A 589 -8.10 -8.45 -11.93
C ILE A 589 -9.21 -7.82 -11.06
N PRO A 590 -9.22 -6.50 -10.79
CA PRO A 590 -10.30 -5.90 -10.00
C PRO A 590 -11.62 -5.78 -10.79
N LEU A 591 -11.60 -5.66 -12.12
CA LEU A 591 -12.82 -5.53 -12.93
C LEU A 591 -13.68 -6.80 -12.91
N GLN A 592 -13.08 -7.97 -12.71
CA GLN A 592 -13.78 -9.24 -12.65
C GLN A 592 -14.42 -9.55 -11.28
N LEU A 593 -14.26 -8.67 -10.29
CA LEU A 593 -14.75 -8.92 -8.94
C LEU A 593 -16.29 -8.94 -8.88
N PRO A 594 -16.88 -9.79 -8.02
CA PRO A 594 -18.33 -9.93 -7.91
C PRO A 594 -19.04 -8.60 -7.63
N GLY A 595 -20.06 -8.32 -8.45
CA GLY A 595 -20.97 -7.19 -8.32
C GLY A 595 -20.42 -5.82 -8.71
N VAL A 596 -19.15 -5.72 -9.14
CA VAL A 596 -18.60 -4.47 -9.68
C VAL A 596 -19.41 -4.05 -10.91
N ARG A 597 -20.26 -3.03 -10.74
CA ARG A 597 -21.11 -2.46 -11.80
C ARG A 597 -20.59 -1.11 -12.28
N HIS A 598 -19.94 -0.36 -11.40
CA HIS A 598 -19.39 0.96 -11.71
C HIS A 598 -17.86 0.94 -11.56
N ALA A 599 -17.16 1.56 -12.51
CA ALA A 599 -15.72 1.76 -12.44
C ALA A 599 -15.36 3.22 -12.69
N VAL A 600 -14.45 3.75 -11.89
CA VAL A 600 -13.87 5.09 -12.03
C VAL A 600 -12.37 4.93 -12.25
N LEU A 601 -11.89 5.25 -13.45
CA LEU A 601 -10.48 5.23 -13.77
C LEU A 601 -9.95 6.66 -13.70
N ILE A 602 -9.04 6.90 -12.77
CA ILE A 602 -8.38 8.19 -12.55
C ILE A 602 -6.93 8.06 -12.99
N GLY A 603 -6.47 8.94 -13.86
CA GLY A 603 -5.12 8.83 -14.39
C GLY A 603 -4.74 9.96 -15.33
N TYR A 604 -3.56 9.80 -15.93
CA TYR A 604 -2.98 10.79 -16.81
C TYR A 604 -2.05 10.14 -17.85
N GLU A 605 -2.49 10.04 -19.12
CA GLU A 605 -1.78 9.31 -20.19
C GLU A 605 -0.45 9.95 -20.63
N PHE A 606 -0.19 11.22 -20.29
CA PHE A 606 1.08 11.88 -20.60
C PHE A 606 2.09 11.82 -19.43
N GLN A 607 1.81 11.04 -18.38
CA GLN A 607 2.82 10.56 -17.42
C GLN A 607 3.38 9.21 -17.89
N LEU A 608 4.28 8.59 -17.10
CA LEU A 608 4.87 7.33 -17.53
C LEU A 608 3.81 6.23 -17.65
N PRO A 609 3.78 5.49 -18.78
CA PRO A 609 2.91 4.35 -18.95
C PRO A 609 3.38 3.17 -18.08
N ALA A 610 2.67 2.05 -18.18
CA ALA A 610 3.11 0.81 -17.56
C ALA A 610 4.51 0.40 -18.01
N LEU A 611 5.33 -0.09 -17.07
CA LEU A 611 6.65 -0.63 -17.41
C LEU A 611 6.49 -1.87 -18.29
N VAL A 612 7.15 -1.86 -19.45
CA VAL A 612 7.31 -2.99 -20.36
C VAL A 612 8.80 -3.26 -20.56
N LYS A 613 9.22 -4.50 -20.32
CA LYS A 613 10.62 -4.95 -20.42
C LYS A 613 10.95 -5.44 -21.82
N SER A 614 10.03 -6.14 -22.48
CA SER A 614 10.24 -6.60 -23.85
C SER A 614 9.99 -5.47 -24.85
N ARG A 615 10.99 -5.20 -25.69
CA ARG A 615 10.82 -4.29 -26.83
C ARG A 615 9.77 -4.81 -27.84
N VAL A 616 9.65 -6.13 -27.99
CA VAL A 616 8.62 -6.76 -28.82
C VAL A 616 7.22 -6.43 -28.27
N CYS A 617 7.05 -6.45 -26.94
CA CYS A 617 5.80 -6.07 -26.28
C CYS A 617 5.54 -4.56 -26.34
N GLU A 618 6.59 -3.74 -26.24
CA GLU A 618 6.49 -2.28 -26.39
C GLU A 618 5.98 -1.92 -27.79
N ASP A 619 6.58 -2.48 -28.85
CA ASP A 619 6.14 -2.32 -30.24
C ASP A 619 4.71 -2.84 -30.49
N ALA A 620 4.26 -3.82 -29.68
CA ALA A 620 2.92 -4.39 -29.74
C ALA A 620 1.86 -3.61 -28.94
N GLU A 621 2.22 -2.49 -28.30
CA GLU A 621 1.36 -1.69 -27.41
C GLU A 621 0.89 -2.44 -26.14
N PHE A 622 1.66 -3.41 -25.64
CA PHE A 622 1.34 -4.14 -24.40
C PHE A 622 1.30 -3.25 -23.15
N GLY A 623 2.04 -2.14 -23.18
CA GLY A 623 2.06 -1.15 -22.10
C GLY A 623 0.88 -0.17 -22.12
N ARG A 624 0.04 -0.19 -23.17
CA ARG A 624 -1.12 0.69 -23.30
C ARG A 624 -2.13 0.37 -22.19
N SER A 625 -2.58 1.41 -21.50
CA SER A 625 -3.54 1.25 -20.40
C SER A 625 -4.98 1.21 -20.91
N LEU A 626 -5.89 0.66 -20.09
CA LEU A 626 -7.33 0.75 -20.36
C LEU A 626 -7.80 2.21 -20.43
N PHE A 627 -7.25 3.07 -19.57
CA PHE A 627 -7.54 4.51 -19.55
C PHE A 627 -7.20 5.16 -20.89
N GLU A 628 -6.00 4.86 -21.42
CA GLU A 628 -5.52 5.39 -22.70
C GLU A 628 -6.34 4.84 -23.87
N ARG A 629 -6.64 3.54 -23.89
CA ARG A 629 -7.49 2.96 -24.95
C ARG A 629 -8.85 3.63 -24.98
N LEU A 630 -9.56 3.71 -23.86
CA LEU A 630 -10.88 4.36 -23.81
C LEU A 630 -10.80 5.83 -24.20
N SER A 631 -9.77 6.55 -23.75
CA SER A 631 -9.53 7.95 -24.16
C SER A 631 -9.35 8.08 -25.68
N SER A 632 -8.57 7.19 -26.31
CA SER A 632 -8.34 7.18 -27.76
C SER A 632 -9.59 6.79 -28.57
N LEU A 633 -10.50 6.02 -27.98
CA LEU A 633 -11.81 5.70 -28.55
C LEU A 633 -12.83 6.84 -28.37
N GLY A 634 -12.43 7.98 -27.79
CA GLY A 634 -13.30 9.12 -27.56
C GLY A 634 -14.23 8.98 -26.36
N HIS A 635 -13.94 8.04 -25.44
CA HIS A 635 -14.72 7.91 -24.22
C HIS A 635 -14.65 9.21 -23.40
N PRO A 636 -15.78 9.78 -22.97
CA PRO A 636 -15.80 11.04 -22.25
C PRO A 636 -14.98 11.00 -20.94
N LYS A 637 -14.16 12.03 -20.69
CA LYS A 637 -13.35 12.16 -19.47
C LYS A 637 -13.50 13.53 -18.80
N HIS A 638 -13.60 13.54 -17.47
CA HIS A 638 -13.59 14.76 -16.67
C HIS A 638 -12.17 15.29 -16.52
N LEU A 639 -11.88 16.49 -17.03
CA LEU A 639 -10.59 17.15 -16.79
C LEU A 639 -10.60 17.86 -15.43
N LEU A 640 -9.66 17.52 -14.55
CA LEU A 640 -9.33 18.34 -13.39
C LEU A 640 -8.47 19.52 -13.86
N ASP A 641 -9.07 20.71 -13.92
CA ASP A 641 -8.61 21.87 -14.69
C ASP A 641 -7.91 22.97 -13.87
N VAL A 642 -7.66 22.75 -12.57
CA VAL A 642 -6.92 23.69 -11.72
C VAL A 642 -5.73 22.96 -11.09
N GLN A 643 -4.52 23.48 -11.29
CA GLN A 643 -3.29 22.93 -10.72
C GLN A 643 -2.84 23.74 -9.50
N TYR A 644 -2.45 23.06 -8.43
CA TYR A 644 -2.10 23.66 -7.13
C TYR A 644 -0.63 23.43 -6.73
N ARG A 645 0.18 22.90 -7.66
CA ARG A 645 1.55 22.49 -7.39
C ARG A 645 2.54 23.51 -7.91
N MET A 646 2.57 23.75 -9.22
CA MET A 646 3.65 24.47 -9.89
C MET A 646 3.42 25.98 -9.78
N HIS A 647 4.48 26.75 -9.55
CA HIS A 647 4.46 28.19 -9.77
C HIS A 647 4.07 28.49 -11.24
N PRO A 648 3.29 29.57 -11.52
CA PRO A 648 2.83 29.89 -12.89
C PRO A 648 3.94 29.97 -13.95
N GLY A 649 5.13 30.42 -13.56
CA GLY A 649 6.31 30.44 -14.43
C GLY A 649 6.79 29.05 -14.88
N ILE A 650 6.52 28.01 -14.07
CA ILE A 650 6.83 26.61 -14.36
C ILE A 650 5.67 25.96 -15.13
N SER A 651 4.42 26.17 -14.67
CA SER A 651 3.23 25.55 -15.28
C SER A 651 2.96 26.03 -16.70
N LYS A 652 3.35 27.27 -17.04
CA LYS A 652 3.14 27.88 -18.37
C LYS A 652 3.49 26.96 -19.55
N PHE A 653 4.67 26.33 -19.53
CA PHE A 653 5.11 25.48 -20.64
C PHE A 653 4.36 24.14 -20.71
N PRO A 654 4.25 23.34 -19.63
CA PRO A 654 3.42 22.13 -19.65
C PRO A 654 1.96 22.40 -20.05
N VAL A 655 1.39 23.53 -19.60
CA VAL A 655 0.02 23.97 -19.91
C VAL A 655 -0.19 24.25 -21.39
N SER A 656 0.71 25.00 -22.02
CA SER A 656 0.60 25.23 -23.46
C SER A 656 0.89 23.98 -24.28
N SER A 657 1.85 23.16 -23.85
CA SER A 657 2.42 22.08 -24.68
C SER A 657 1.69 20.74 -24.56
N PHE A 658 1.10 20.42 -23.40
CA PHE A 658 0.44 19.14 -23.15
C PHE A 658 -1.06 19.26 -22.86
N TYR A 659 -1.53 20.46 -22.51
CA TYR A 659 -2.90 20.66 -22.01
C TYR A 659 -3.74 21.58 -22.86
N GLU A 660 -3.24 22.03 -24.03
CA GLU A 660 -3.96 22.95 -24.93
C GLU A 660 -4.48 24.20 -24.19
N ASN A 661 -3.76 24.67 -23.16
CA ASN A 661 -4.17 25.77 -22.28
C ASN A 661 -5.47 25.53 -21.48
N LYS A 662 -5.92 24.29 -21.32
CA LYS A 662 -7.14 23.94 -20.56
C LYS A 662 -6.96 23.86 -19.04
N ILE A 663 -5.76 24.14 -18.53
CA ILE A 663 -5.46 24.11 -17.10
C ILE A 663 -5.14 25.52 -16.62
N SER A 664 -5.75 25.88 -15.49
CA SER A 664 -5.54 27.12 -14.76
C SER A 664 -4.72 26.90 -13.49
N ASP A 665 -4.13 27.98 -12.97
CA ASP A 665 -3.37 27.96 -11.72
C ASP A 665 -4.31 28.23 -10.52
N GLY A 666 -4.16 27.47 -9.45
CA GLY A 666 -4.91 27.65 -8.21
C GLY A 666 -4.48 28.87 -7.40
N GLU A 667 -5.36 29.40 -6.56
CA GLU A 667 -5.11 30.61 -5.76
C GLU A 667 -3.85 30.51 -4.88
N ASN A 668 -3.54 29.32 -4.38
CA ASN A 668 -2.36 29.10 -3.53
C ASN A 668 -1.04 29.38 -4.26
N VAL A 669 -0.93 29.07 -5.56
CA VAL A 669 0.31 29.28 -6.34
C VAL A 669 0.41 30.69 -6.93
N LEU A 670 -0.71 31.42 -6.95
CA LEU A 670 -0.77 32.82 -7.37
C LEU A 670 -0.35 33.79 -6.25
N HIS A 671 -0.39 33.33 -4.99
CA HIS A 671 0.02 34.13 -3.85
C HIS A 671 1.53 34.38 -3.83
N ARG A 672 1.95 35.61 -3.49
CA ARG A 672 3.38 35.99 -3.47
C ARG A 672 4.21 35.11 -2.53
N ASP A 673 3.65 34.72 -1.40
CA ASP A 673 4.31 33.85 -0.41
C ASP A 673 4.56 32.41 -0.92
N TYR A 674 3.99 32.04 -2.08
CA TYR A 674 4.31 30.77 -2.73
C TYR A 674 5.70 30.80 -3.37
N GLU A 675 6.12 31.96 -3.90
CA GLU A 675 7.43 32.11 -4.54
C GLU A 675 8.55 32.05 -3.51
N ARG A 676 9.45 31.07 -3.65
CA ARG A 676 10.65 30.93 -2.80
C ARG A 676 11.91 31.25 -3.60
N LYS A 677 12.71 32.19 -3.10
CA LYS A 677 14.01 32.58 -3.69
C LYS A 677 15.17 32.29 -2.71
N PRO A 678 15.55 31.02 -2.52
CA PRO A 678 16.63 30.65 -1.60
C PRO A 678 18.02 31.06 -2.12
N LEU A 679 18.14 31.36 -3.41
CA LEU A 679 19.35 31.91 -4.01
C LEU A 679 19.03 33.23 -4.70
N ALA A 680 19.88 34.24 -4.46
CA ALA A 680 19.81 35.50 -5.17
C ALA A 680 20.47 35.39 -6.56
N GLY A 681 19.95 36.16 -7.51
CA GLY A 681 20.52 36.33 -8.85
C GLY A 681 19.58 35.88 -9.97
N PRO A 682 19.72 36.46 -11.18
CA PRO A 682 18.81 36.23 -12.31
C PRO A 682 18.83 34.80 -12.84
N MET A 683 19.86 34.01 -12.50
CA MET A 683 20.00 32.60 -12.89
C MET A 683 19.10 31.65 -12.09
N TYR A 684 18.55 32.09 -10.95
CA TYR A 684 17.78 31.25 -10.02
C TYR A 684 16.31 31.69 -9.92
N GLY A 685 15.70 32.01 -11.06
CA GLY A 685 14.26 32.25 -11.15
C GLY A 685 13.44 30.97 -10.95
N SER A 686 12.12 31.13 -10.85
CA SER A 686 11.17 30.01 -10.67
C SER A 686 11.24 28.96 -11.78
N TYR A 687 11.67 29.33 -12.98
CA TYR A 687 12.02 28.40 -14.05
C TYR A 687 13.27 28.91 -14.79
N SER A 688 14.37 28.14 -14.77
CA SER A 688 15.68 28.59 -15.27
C SER A 688 16.42 27.50 -16.04
N PHE A 689 17.09 27.88 -17.12
CA PHE A 689 18.01 27.01 -17.86
C PHE A 689 19.45 27.44 -17.60
N ILE A 690 20.29 26.51 -17.15
CA ILE A 690 21.72 26.73 -16.95
C ILE A 690 22.45 25.94 -18.03
N ASN A 691 22.98 26.66 -19.01
CA ASN A 691 23.84 26.05 -20.02
C ASN A 691 25.22 25.75 -19.40
N VAL A 692 25.71 24.52 -19.61
CA VAL A 692 27.01 24.05 -19.11
C VAL A 692 27.90 23.77 -20.32
N ASP A 693 28.49 24.83 -20.89
CA ASP A 693 29.23 24.78 -22.17
C ASP A 693 30.35 23.73 -22.23
N ALA A 694 31.05 23.53 -21.11
CA ALA A 694 32.13 22.53 -21.02
C ALA A 694 31.62 21.09 -20.76
N GLY A 695 30.30 20.90 -20.64
CA GLY A 695 29.67 19.62 -20.37
C GLY A 695 29.86 18.63 -21.52
N LYS A 696 30.30 17.41 -21.20
CA LYS A 696 30.48 16.33 -22.18
C LYS A 696 29.91 15.03 -21.63
N GLU A 697 29.09 14.35 -22.44
CA GLU A 697 28.58 13.04 -22.07
C GLU A 697 29.69 11.97 -22.13
N SER A 698 29.67 11.05 -21.16
CA SER A 698 30.60 9.92 -21.06
C SER A 698 29.88 8.70 -20.50
N LYS A 699 30.42 7.49 -20.73
CA LYS A 699 29.91 6.26 -20.10
C LYS A 699 30.46 6.13 -18.68
N GLY A 700 29.66 5.57 -17.77
CA GLY A 700 30.08 5.27 -16.40
C GLY A 700 31.22 4.24 -16.34
N LYS A 701 31.94 4.21 -15.21
CA LYS A 701 33.03 3.25 -14.95
C LYS A 701 32.57 1.79 -14.86
N HIS A 702 31.35 1.57 -14.37
CA HIS A 702 30.84 0.24 -13.99
C HIS A 702 29.65 -0.23 -14.81
N ASP A 703 29.03 0.64 -15.61
CA ASP A 703 27.89 0.31 -16.46
C ASP A 703 27.90 1.11 -17.77
N LYS A 704 27.01 0.74 -18.70
CA LYS A 704 26.82 1.46 -19.97
C LYS A 704 25.99 2.74 -19.83
N SER A 705 25.62 3.15 -18.61
CA SER A 705 24.77 4.32 -18.40
C SER A 705 25.57 5.61 -18.59
N LEU A 706 24.95 6.62 -19.20
CA LEU A 706 25.61 7.89 -19.47
C LEU A 706 25.68 8.77 -18.21
N MET A 707 26.71 9.61 -18.16
CA MET A 707 26.91 10.65 -17.16
C MET A 707 27.64 11.85 -17.79
N ASN A 708 27.48 13.02 -17.19
CA ASN A 708 28.18 14.25 -17.55
C ASN A 708 28.86 14.81 -16.29
N PRO A 709 30.17 14.60 -16.10
CA PRO A 709 30.87 14.94 -14.85
C PRO A 709 30.88 16.45 -14.55
N ILE A 710 30.79 17.31 -15.58
CA ILE A 710 30.75 18.76 -15.38
C ILE A 710 29.37 19.19 -14.87
N GLU A 711 28.28 18.60 -15.41
CA GLU A 711 26.95 18.78 -14.83
C GLU A 711 26.88 18.28 -13.38
N VAL A 712 27.53 17.16 -13.05
CA VAL A 712 27.63 16.67 -11.65
C VAL A 712 28.26 17.73 -10.75
N ALA A 713 29.35 18.36 -11.19
CA ALA A 713 30.00 19.44 -10.44
C ALA A 713 29.11 20.69 -10.29
N ALA A 714 28.41 21.08 -11.36
CA ALA A 714 27.47 22.21 -11.34
C ALA A 714 26.30 21.97 -10.37
N VAL A 715 25.65 20.80 -10.47
CA VAL A 715 24.57 20.37 -9.56
C VAL A 715 25.06 20.40 -8.12
N THR A 716 26.22 19.80 -7.85
CA THR A 716 26.82 19.78 -6.50
C THR A 716 27.02 21.20 -5.98
N ARG A 717 27.50 22.12 -6.82
CA ARG A 717 27.73 23.53 -6.43
C ARG A 717 26.42 24.26 -6.13
N ILE A 718 25.36 24.01 -6.89
CA ILE A 718 24.03 24.58 -6.65
C ILE A 718 23.47 24.06 -5.32
N VAL A 719 23.53 22.74 -5.07
CA VAL A 719 23.09 22.14 -3.81
C VAL A 719 23.84 22.73 -2.61
N GLN A 720 25.17 22.88 -2.71
CA GLN A 720 25.98 23.53 -1.67
C GLN A 720 25.56 24.99 -1.41
N ARG A 721 25.21 25.74 -2.45
CA ARG A 721 24.73 27.12 -2.29
C ARG A 721 23.35 27.15 -1.63
N LEU A 722 22.44 26.28 -2.04
CA LEU A 722 21.11 26.15 -1.44
C LEU A 722 21.21 25.84 0.05
N PHE A 723 22.10 24.90 0.42
CA PHE A 723 22.37 24.55 1.80
C PHE A 723 22.94 25.72 2.63
N LYS A 724 23.89 26.48 2.08
CA LYS A 724 24.41 27.69 2.74
C LYS A 724 23.34 28.76 2.91
N GLY A 725 22.51 28.97 1.88
CA GLY A 725 21.40 29.91 1.92
C GLY A 725 20.40 29.61 3.02
N THR A 726 20.04 28.33 3.22
CA THR A 726 19.13 27.93 4.32
C THR A 726 19.76 28.01 5.70
N HIS A 727 21.06 27.74 5.86
CA HIS A 727 21.75 27.85 7.15
C HIS A 727 21.99 29.30 7.61
N CYS A 728 22.13 30.26 6.68
CA CYS A 728 22.25 31.68 7.05
C CYS A 728 20.93 32.27 7.59
N ILE A 729 19.81 31.55 7.46
CA ILE A 729 18.46 31.99 7.86
C ILE A 729 18.04 31.37 9.21
N MET A 730 18.75 30.36 9.72
CA MET A 730 18.42 29.74 11.02
C MET A 730 18.94 30.61 12.18
N PRO A 731 18.10 30.99 13.17
CA PRO A 731 18.57 31.77 14.30
C PRO A 731 19.53 30.95 15.18
N LEU A 732 20.76 31.43 15.31
CA LEU A 732 21.73 30.96 16.31
C LEU A 732 21.11 31.09 17.70
N HIS A 733 20.57 29.98 18.21
CA HIS A 733 20.56 29.74 19.64
C HIS A 733 21.96 29.29 20.03
N SER A 734 22.47 29.86 21.12
CA SER A 734 23.78 29.64 21.77
C SER A 734 25.01 30.19 21.03
N GLY A 735 25.59 31.23 21.62
CA GLY A 735 26.73 31.95 21.08
C GLY A 735 28.02 31.13 21.06
N MET A 736 28.85 31.39 20.05
CA MET A 736 30.30 31.45 20.12
C MET A 736 30.86 31.86 18.75
N ALA A 737 31.88 32.71 18.80
CA ALA A 737 32.86 33.03 17.76
C ALA A 737 32.44 33.97 16.61
N SER A 738 32.76 35.24 16.84
CA SER A 738 33.28 36.23 15.88
C SER A 738 34.07 35.62 14.71
N LEU A 739 33.70 35.96 13.47
CA LEU A 739 34.61 35.94 12.31
C LEU A 739 34.14 37.01 11.30
N SER A 740 35.06 37.96 11.07
CA SER A 740 35.22 38.94 9.98
C SER A 740 34.03 39.32 9.09
N SER A 741 33.72 40.61 9.15
CA SER A 741 32.85 41.40 8.28
C SER A 741 33.39 41.47 6.83
N ASP A 742 33.01 40.50 5.99
CA ASP A 742 32.98 40.72 4.53
C ASP A 742 31.54 40.60 4.05
N SER A 743 30.99 41.78 3.74
CA SER A 743 29.74 42.10 3.07
C SER A 743 29.06 40.94 2.32
N LEU A 744 28.21 40.19 3.02
CA LEU A 744 27.11 39.48 2.39
C LEU A 744 25.82 40.18 2.84
N VAL A 745 25.20 40.90 1.91
CA VAL A 745 23.84 41.41 2.08
C VAL A 745 22.93 40.19 2.20
N CYS A 746 22.59 39.81 3.43
CA CYS A 746 21.56 38.83 3.70
C CYS A 746 20.25 39.42 3.17
N ALA A 747 19.75 38.88 2.06
CA ALA A 747 18.43 39.19 1.58
C ALA A 747 17.42 38.98 2.71
N GLU A 748 16.51 39.95 2.88
CA GLU A 748 15.37 39.89 3.80
C GLU A 748 14.48 38.68 3.46
N SER A 749 14.86 37.49 3.89
CA SER A 749 14.05 36.28 3.75
C SER A 749 13.39 35.98 5.07
N VAL A 750 12.08 36.21 5.09
CA VAL A 750 11.11 35.92 6.14
C VAL A 750 11.40 34.56 6.79
N ASP A 751 11.48 34.60 8.12
CA ASP A 751 11.51 33.47 9.04
C ASP A 751 10.40 32.47 8.67
N THR A 752 10.78 31.38 8.01
CA THR A 752 9.95 30.18 8.01
C THR A 752 10.86 29.05 8.40
N GLY A 753 10.75 28.51 9.61
CA GLY A 753 11.34 27.23 10.01
C GLY A 753 10.85 26.02 9.18
N ARG A 754 10.46 26.25 7.92
CA ARG A 754 10.00 25.25 6.96
C ARG A 754 11.20 24.56 6.36
N LYS A 755 11.19 23.23 6.47
CA LYS A 755 12.14 22.35 5.79
C LYS A 755 12.14 22.62 4.29
N LEU A 756 13.32 22.89 3.72
CA LEU A 756 13.52 22.99 2.28
C LEU A 756 13.87 21.61 1.71
N CYS A 757 13.06 21.13 0.77
CA CYS A 757 13.31 19.85 0.11
C CYS A 757 13.73 20.06 -1.35
N VAL A 758 14.86 19.46 -1.74
CA VAL A 758 15.46 19.59 -3.07
C VAL A 758 15.48 18.24 -3.76
N GLY A 759 14.92 18.18 -4.97
CA GLY A 759 15.02 17.04 -5.85
C GLY A 759 16.06 17.26 -6.94
N VAL A 760 16.96 16.31 -7.12
CA VAL A 760 17.85 16.24 -8.28
C VAL A 760 17.39 15.09 -9.16
N VAL A 761 17.01 15.42 -10.39
CA VAL A 761 16.41 14.47 -11.33
C VAL A 761 17.28 14.35 -12.56
N SER A 762 17.50 13.13 -13.04
CA SER A 762 18.19 12.89 -14.31
C SER A 762 17.60 11.71 -15.08
N PRO A 763 17.62 11.68 -16.43
CA PRO A 763 17.15 10.52 -17.19
C PRO A 763 18.06 9.29 -17.05
N TYR A 764 19.31 9.46 -16.58
CA TYR A 764 20.32 8.40 -16.60
C TYR A 764 20.73 7.97 -15.19
N LYS A 765 20.60 6.67 -14.90
CA LYS A 765 21.02 6.08 -13.61
C LYS A 765 22.53 6.30 -13.33
N GLY A 766 23.36 6.33 -14.36
CA GLY A 766 24.79 6.66 -14.24
C GLY A 766 25.02 8.06 -13.67
N GLN A 767 24.27 9.05 -14.15
CA GLN A 767 24.31 10.41 -13.63
C GLN A 767 23.78 10.49 -12.19
N VAL A 768 22.65 9.82 -11.90
CA VAL A 768 22.09 9.74 -10.54
C VAL A 768 23.14 9.24 -9.55
N ARG A 769 23.80 8.11 -9.86
CA ARG A 769 24.85 7.54 -9.03
C ARG A 769 26.04 8.49 -8.87
N ALA A 770 26.51 9.11 -9.96
CA ALA A 770 27.64 10.04 -9.89
C ALA A 770 27.34 11.27 -9.01
N ILE A 771 26.11 11.78 -9.05
CA ILE A 771 25.67 12.88 -8.17
C ILE A 771 25.57 12.40 -6.72
N GLN A 772 24.98 11.23 -6.47
CA GLN A 772 24.91 10.64 -5.12
C GLN A 772 26.30 10.41 -4.52
N GLU A 773 27.23 9.86 -5.29
CA GLU A 773 28.63 9.65 -4.87
C GLU A 773 29.32 10.98 -4.52
N ARG A 774 29.05 12.04 -5.29
CA ARG A 774 29.67 13.36 -5.07
C ARG A 774 29.07 14.11 -3.88
N LEU A 775 27.77 14.02 -3.67
CA LEU A 775 27.09 14.64 -2.51
C LEU A 775 27.35 13.85 -1.21
N GLY A 776 27.56 12.53 -1.32
CA GLY A 776 27.66 11.64 -0.17
C GLY A 776 26.37 11.66 0.66
N LYS A 777 26.50 11.34 1.96
CA LYS A 777 25.37 11.39 2.92
C LYS A 777 25.18 12.77 3.57
N ALA A 778 25.94 13.77 3.14
CA ALA A 778 26.04 15.08 3.78
C ALA A 778 24.77 15.93 3.67
N TYR A 779 23.71 15.50 2.98
CA TYR A 779 22.45 16.26 2.87
C TYR A 779 21.19 15.38 3.00
N GLU A 780 21.34 14.10 3.37
CA GLU A 780 20.22 13.18 3.47
C GLU A 780 19.34 13.46 4.71
N THR A 781 19.94 13.96 5.80
CA THR A 781 19.30 14.08 7.12
C THR A 781 19.65 15.37 7.88
N HIS A 782 19.79 16.51 7.20
CA HIS A 782 20.02 17.78 7.90
C HIS A 782 18.70 18.38 8.41
N GLY A 783 18.71 18.94 9.62
CA GLY A 783 17.56 19.64 10.20
C GLY A 783 17.12 20.77 9.27
N GLY A 784 15.94 20.63 8.66
CA GLY A 784 15.39 21.64 7.75
C GLY A 784 15.89 21.62 6.30
N PHE A 785 16.78 20.70 5.89
CA PHE A 785 17.23 20.59 4.49
C PHE A 785 17.41 19.14 4.07
N THR A 786 16.77 18.73 2.97
CA THR A 786 16.91 17.37 2.43
C THR A 786 17.09 17.37 0.93
N VAL A 787 18.01 16.52 0.44
CA VAL A 787 18.25 16.31 -0.99
C VAL A 787 17.92 14.88 -1.38
N LYS A 788 17.11 14.70 -2.43
CA LYS A 788 16.85 13.40 -3.05
C LYS A 788 17.35 13.39 -4.48
N VAL A 789 18.18 12.42 -4.82
CA VAL A 789 18.69 12.24 -6.19
C VAL A 789 18.08 10.96 -6.78
N ARG A 790 17.29 11.06 -7.85
CA ARG A 790 16.70 9.88 -8.51
C ARG A 790 16.61 10.06 -10.02
N SER A 791 16.32 8.96 -10.73
CA SER A 791 15.99 9.04 -12.15
C SER A 791 14.62 9.66 -12.37
N VAL A 792 14.31 10.10 -13.59
CA VAL A 792 12.95 10.57 -13.96
C VAL A 792 11.88 9.55 -13.54
N ASP A 793 12.07 8.28 -13.89
CA ASP A 793 11.16 7.18 -13.54
C ASP A 793 11.05 6.96 -12.02
N GLY A 794 12.16 7.10 -11.28
CA GLY A 794 12.18 6.96 -9.82
C GLY A 794 11.64 8.18 -9.05
N PHE A 795 11.40 9.29 -9.74
CA PHE A 795 10.85 10.52 -9.19
C PHE A 795 9.35 10.70 -9.52
N GLN A 796 8.74 9.76 -10.24
CA GLN A 796 7.30 9.78 -10.46
C GLN A 796 6.54 9.73 -9.13
N GLY A 797 5.42 10.45 -9.04
CA GLY A 797 4.64 10.60 -7.80
C GLY A 797 5.24 11.54 -6.76
N ALA A 798 6.55 11.78 -6.79
CA ALA A 798 7.21 12.74 -5.89
C ALA A 798 7.07 14.19 -6.39
N GLU A 799 7.24 15.12 -5.46
CA GLU A 799 7.34 16.56 -5.69
C GLU A 799 8.30 17.15 -4.67
N GLU A 800 8.99 18.22 -5.02
CA GLU A 800 9.91 18.92 -4.11
C GLU A 800 9.80 20.44 -4.29
N ASP A 801 10.26 21.20 -3.30
CA ASP A 801 10.23 22.67 -3.36
C ASP A 801 11.16 23.21 -4.46
N ILE A 802 12.25 22.48 -4.76
CA ILE A 802 13.18 22.82 -5.84
C ILE A 802 13.52 21.55 -6.61
N ILE A 803 13.48 21.63 -7.94
CA ILE A 803 13.96 20.57 -8.82
C ILE A 803 15.15 21.06 -9.63
N ILE A 804 16.27 20.35 -9.52
CA ILE A 804 17.43 20.49 -10.38
C ILE A 804 17.41 19.33 -11.37
N PHE A 805 17.14 19.62 -12.64
CA PHE A 805 17.14 18.62 -13.69
C PHE A 805 18.48 18.60 -14.43
N SER A 806 19.19 17.46 -14.41
CA SER A 806 20.43 17.24 -15.16
C SER A 806 20.15 16.41 -16.41
N ALA A 807 20.27 17.06 -17.57
CA ALA A 807 19.91 16.49 -18.87
C ALA A 807 20.95 15.51 -19.43
N VAL A 808 22.21 15.62 -19.01
CA VAL A 808 23.35 14.72 -19.34
C VAL A 808 23.82 14.78 -20.79
N ARG A 809 22.90 14.82 -21.75
CA ARG A 809 23.21 14.69 -23.17
C ARG A 809 23.92 15.94 -23.69
N SER A 810 25.12 15.73 -24.21
CA SER A 810 25.97 16.72 -24.87
C SER A 810 26.79 16.00 -25.93
N ASN A 811 26.25 15.94 -27.15
CA ASN A 811 26.81 15.21 -28.28
C ASN A 811 26.65 15.97 -29.59
N THR A 812 27.53 15.69 -30.54
CA THR A 812 27.57 16.34 -31.85
C THR A 812 26.40 15.99 -32.77
N THR A 813 25.63 14.93 -32.45
CA THR A 813 24.49 14.47 -33.27
C THR A 813 23.16 15.09 -32.85
N GLY A 814 23.12 15.93 -31.81
CA GLY A 814 21.89 16.56 -31.32
C GLY A 814 20.90 15.57 -30.66
N SER A 815 21.36 14.39 -30.27
CA SER A 815 20.50 13.35 -29.69
C SER A 815 20.20 13.65 -28.22
N VAL A 816 18.92 13.87 -27.91
CA VAL A 816 18.41 14.14 -26.54
C VAL A 816 18.15 12.86 -25.72
N GLY A 817 18.30 11.68 -26.32
CA GLY A 817 18.17 10.40 -25.64
C GLY A 817 16.78 10.17 -25.03
N PHE A 818 16.72 9.80 -23.75
CA PHE A 818 15.47 9.43 -23.08
C PHE A 818 14.40 10.54 -23.07
N LEU A 819 14.79 11.80 -23.28
CA LEU A 819 13.88 12.95 -23.35
C LEU A 819 13.19 13.09 -24.71
N SER A 820 13.51 12.26 -25.70
CA SER A 820 12.66 12.14 -26.90
C SER A 820 11.29 11.56 -26.57
N ASN A 821 11.16 10.83 -25.45
CA ASN A 821 9.89 10.39 -24.92
C ASN A 821 9.21 11.56 -24.19
N VAL A 822 8.08 12.02 -24.75
CA VAL A 822 7.32 13.18 -24.26
C VAL A 822 6.84 12.98 -22.82
N ASN A 823 6.42 11.76 -22.46
CA ASN A 823 5.94 11.44 -21.11
C ASN A 823 7.04 11.62 -20.06
N ARG A 824 8.27 11.16 -20.36
CA ARG A 824 9.44 11.37 -19.47
C ARG A 824 9.79 12.84 -19.34
N THR A 825 9.75 13.59 -20.44
CA THR A 825 10.00 15.04 -20.42
C THR A 825 8.97 15.76 -19.56
N ASN A 826 7.70 15.44 -19.72
CA ASN A 826 6.63 16.02 -18.93
C ASN A 826 6.75 15.67 -17.42
N VAL A 827 7.08 14.41 -17.09
CA VAL A 827 7.36 14.03 -15.70
C VAL A 827 8.49 14.88 -15.14
N ALA A 828 9.62 14.99 -15.84
CA ALA A 828 10.77 15.78 -15.40
C ALA A 828 10.43 17.25 -15.13
N LEU A 829 9.55 17.86 -15.94
CA LEU A 829 9.20 19.27 -15.86
C LEU A 829 8.12 19.60 -14.81
N THR A 830 7.39 18.61 -14.28
CA THR A 830 6.19 18.83 -13.45
C THR A 830 6.34 18.37 -11.98
N ARG A 831 7.58 18.23 -11.51
CA ARG A 831 7.89 17.79 -10.12
C ARG A 831 8.15 18.93 -9.15
N ALA A 832 8.40 20.14 -9.65
CA ALA A 832 8.66 21.31 -8.81
C ALA A 832 7.36 21.91 -8.30
N LYS A 833 7.39 22.41 -7.07
CA LYS A 833 6.39 23.35 -6.54
C LYS A 833 6.68 24.75 -7.05
#